data_AF-A0A2P5BXY5-F1
#
_entry.id   AF-A0A2P5BXY5-F1
#
_cell.length_a   1.000
_cell.length_b   1.000
_cell.length_c   1.000
_cell.angle_alpha   90.00
_cell.angle_beta   90.00
_cell.angle_gamma   90.00
#
_symmetry.space_group_name_H-M   'P 1'
#
loop_
_entity.id
_entity.type
_entity.pdbx_description
1 polymer ?
#
loop_
_entity_poly.entity_id
_entity_poly.type
_entity_poly.pdbx_seq_one_letter_code
_entity_poly.pdbx_strand_id
1 'polypeptide(L)'
;MATRIKHLSSIANDVVQRCAEKVGSSVEELVEEFESVVWNNNGEQQGSYGEGYSRRFVEYCSGKAVKEFCQKVDEKIADGSFTRFTFDVMLAWEMPSSADEEACTENIAKEREDRKIPLKETSGQDEIPLFYSDIMPLLVDNEPSVGEDAFVWFGSLVPLVCDVVNGRFTFETLTVSTMNRLHFPAYDKFFKEIDKSIKHLQKQATPKGVELGDDEFILHVEGTAGSQRVIRHIGGTSWPGRLTLTNYALYFEASGVITYEDALKIDFSKDIEQSVKPAATGPWGAPLFDKAIVYESSELSEGIVLEFPEMTSSTRRDHWLALTKEILLLHKFLSTFNVKCPIHAWGMHARTILSIIRLHAAREMLRISPPDPTKFLIFALFDEIPKGDYILEKLAGSLKTVNPGHSCSASSLLRRMNVREAIISSEVEEVREESLRGPTDDITSLESAINKAREEEKEIAVAKASTEGLKEEGMTDSTVVLIELLKPLKNVLPLFQEILMWERPAITLSVMAAALMIAYREWVGKGIAILLFWVVGEMLWARKNRLNERCDEIVVCKASDKSTRESVVSAQHGLRSVYELVQTANISLLKLQSIFLSKARKHADMVMIALSGLAVILAVIPTKYFIMGIILYCCTMTSKVGQKLGSNQGNRRLKEWWDSIPVIPVRVVDKVPECSTYTT
;
A
#
# COMPACT_ATOMS: atom_id res chain seq x y z
N MET A 1 3.56 -29.96 40.36
CA MET A 1 3.29 -28.66 41.00
C MET A 1 3.83 -27.64 40.03
N ALA A 2 2.99 -26.81 39.40
CA ALA A 2 3.44 -25.92 38.33
C ALA A 2 4.50 -24.94 38.86
N THR A 3 5.69 -24.94 38.28
CA THR A 3 6.78 -24.06 38.68
C THR A 3 6.51 -22.66 38.17
N ARG A 4 5.98 -21.80 39.05
CA ARG A 4 5.67 -20.41 38.71
C ARG A 4 6.92 -19.55 38.84
N ILE A 5 7.37 -18.97 37.74
CA ILE A 5 8.46 -18.01 37.69
C ILE A 5 7.94 -16.65 38.13
N LYS A 6 8.49 -16.11 39.22
CA LYS A 6 7.95 -14.93 39.92
C LYS A 6 7.97 -13.64 39.08
N HIS A 7 8.92 -13.48 38.17
CA HIS A 7 9.07 -12.27 37.37
C HIS A 7 8.22 -12.28 36.08
N LEU A 8 7.63 -13.43 35.73
CA LEU A 8 6.75 -13.57 34.57
C LEU A 8 5.31 -13.24 34.95
N SER A 9 4.55 -12.69 34.01
CA SER A 9 3.09 -12.50 34.16
C SER A 9 2.37 -13.84 34.31
N SER A 10 1.11 -13.81 34.74
CA SER A 10 0.27 -15.00 34.83
C SER A 10 0.13 -15.72 33.48
N ILE A 11 -0.12 -14.95 32.40
CA ILE A 11 -0.24 -15.47 31.04
C ILE A 11 1.09 -15.98 30.48
N ALA A 12 2.20 -15.30 30.77
CA ALA A 12 3.52 -15.76 30.33
C ALA A 12 3.94 -17.06 31.02
N ASN A 13 3.64 -17.22 32.31
CA ASN A 13 3.85 -18.49 33.02
C ASN A 13 3.05 -19.64 32.39
N ASP A 14 1.78 -19.41 32.09
CA ASP A 14 0.91 -20.41 31.47
C ASP A 14 1.39 -20.80 30.05
N VAL A 15 1.79 -19.82 29.24
CA VAL A 15 2.37 -20.06 27.91
C VAL A 15 3.68 -20.84 28.02
N VAL A 16 4.61 -20.46 28.91
CA VAL A 16 5.87 -21.17 29.09
C VAL A 16 5.64 -22.61 29.54
N GLN A 17 4.68 -22.85 30.44
CA GLN A 17 4.33 -24.20 30.85
C GLN A 17 3.80 -25.03 29.67
N ARG A 18 2.87 -24.49 28.88
CA ARG A 18 2.36 -25.15 27.67
C ARG A 18 3.45 -25.39 26.63
N CYS A 19 4.42 -24.46 26.50
CA CYS A 19 5.59 -24.63 25.65
C CYS A 19 6.46 -25.80 26.12
N ALA A 20 6.75 -25.90 27.42
CA ALA A 20 7.53 -26.98 28.01
C ALA A 20 6.86 -28.35 27.79
N GLU A 21 5.56 -28.44 28.07
CA GLU A 21 4.75 -29.63 27.79
C GLU A 21 4.78 -30.03 26.32
N LYS A 22 4.79 -29.04 25.40
CA LYS A 22 4.81 -29.29 23.96
C LYS A 22 6.15 -29.81 23.46
N VAL A 23 7.24 -29.25 23.97
CA VAL A 23 8.62 -29.62 23.59
C VAL A 23 9.06 -30.91 24.31
N GLY A 24 8.34 -31.34 25.35
CA GLY A 24 8.67 -32.53 26.12
C GLY A 24 9.80 -32.30 27.13
N SER A 25 9.92 -31.08 27.65
CA SER A 25 10.96 -30.64 28.60
C SER A 25 10.31 -30.03 29.85
N SER A 26 11.09 -29.79 30.91
CA SER A 26 10.64 -29.04 32.09
C SER A 26 10.85 -27.52 31.92
N VAL A 27 10.13 -26.73 32.71
CA VAL A 27 10.30 -25.26 32.69
C VAL A 27 11.71 -24.88 33.17
N GLU A 28 12.24 -25.61 34.13
CA GLU A 28 13.59 -25.43 34.69
C GLU A 28 14.67 -25.71 33.65
N GLU A 29 14.54 -26.81 32.90
CA GLU A 29 15.46 -27.13 31.79
C GLU A 29 15.44 -26.04 30.71
N LEU A 30 14.26 -25.51 30.36
CA LEU A 30 14.16 -24.42 29.39
C LEU A 30 14.81 -23.12 29.88
N VAL A 31 14.73 -22.82 31.19
CA VAL A 31 15.42 -21.68 31.78
C VAL A 31 16.94 -21.88 31.73
N GLU A 32 17.44 -23.04 32.16
CA GLU A 32 18.87 -23.35 32.12
C GLU A 32 19.43 -23.29 30.69
N GLU A 33 18.68 -23.79 29.72
CA GLU A 33 19.07 -23.76 28.31
C GLU A 33 19.04 -22.32 27.75
N PHE A 34 18.00 -21.54 28.05
CA PHE A 34 17.94 -20.13 27.65
C PHE A 34 19.09 -19.31 28.24
N GLU A 35 19.36 -19.47 29.54
CA GLU A 35 20.41 -18.75 30.23
C GLU A 35 21.79 -19.11 29.68
N SER A 36 22.04 -20.40 29.42
CA SER A 36 23.32 -20.90 28.89
C SER A 36 23.55 -20.57 27.41
N VAL A 37 22.54 -20.69 26.56
CA VAL A 37 22.68 -20.54 25.09
C VAL A 37 22.47 -19.11 24.63
N VAL A 38 21.49 -18.40 25.21
CA VAL A 38 20.98 -17.13 24.65
C VAL A 38 21.36 -15.94 25.51
N TRP A 39 21.19 -16.03 26.83
CA TRP A 39 21.37 -14.88 27.72
C TRP A 39 22.85 -14.56 27.96
N ASN A 40 23.64 -15.56 28.39
CA ASN A 40 25.05 -15.35 28.79
C ASN A 40 25.98 -15.02 27.60
N ASN A 41 25.58 -15.31 26.36
CA ASN A 41 26.36 -15.01 25.16
C ASN A 41 26.17 -13.58 24.61
N ASN A 42 25.27 -12.77 25.20
CA ASN A 42 24.95 -11.42 24.71
C ASN A 42 25.62 -10.28 25.51
N GLY A 43 26.53 -10.59 26.44
CA GLY A 43 27.38 -9.59 27.10
C GLY A 43 26.67 -8.67 28.12
N GLU A 44 25.42 -8.96 28.49
CA GLU A 44 24.71 -8.23 29.55
C GLU A 44 25.13 -8.75 30.93
N GLN A 45 25.51 -7.85 31.84
CA GLN A 45 26.04 -8.19 33.17
C GLN A 45 25.03 -9.00 34.02
N GLN A 46 25.50 -10.09 34.61
CA GLN A 46 24.82 -10.82 35.70
C GLN A 46 24.45 -9.85 36.84
N GLY A 47 23.15 -9.68 37.11
CA GLY A 47 22.69 -9.04 38.34
C GLY A 47 21.37 -8.27 38.29
N SER A 48 20.85 -7.96 37.11
CA SER A 48 19.52 -7.36 36.96
C SER A 48 18.75 -8.10 35.87
N TYR A 49 17.61 -8.69 36.23
CA TYR A 49 16.62 -9.11 35.24
C TYR A 49 16.09 -7.82 34.58
N GLY A 50 16.76 -7.36 33.52
CA GLY A 50 16.40 -6.13 32.82
C GLY A 50 15.03 -6.23 32.14
N GLU A 51 14.48 -5.09 31.69
CA GLU A 51 13.20 -4.93 30.97
C GLU A 51 13.04 -5.80 29.70
N GLY A 52 14.05 -6.60 29.32
CA GLY A 52 14.02 -7.50 28.17
C GLY A 52 14.11 -9.00 28.49
N TYR A 53 14.40 -9.42 29.74
CA TYR A 53 14.61 -10.84 30.07
C TYR A 53 13.33 -11.66 29.84
N SER A 54 12.23 -11.27 30.49
CA SER A 54 10.95 -11.96 30.42
C SER A 54 10.47 -12.11 28.98
N ARG A 55 10.59 -11.04 28.18
CA ARG A 55 10.18 -11.06 26.77
C ARG A 55 11.03 -12.03 25.96
N ARG A 56 12.36 -11.93 26.04
CA ARG A 56 13.29 -12.82 25.31
C ARG A 56 13.11 -14.29 25.71
N PHE A 57 12.80 -14.56 26.98
CA PHE A 57 12.53 -15.90 27.45
C PHE A 57 11.22 -16.47 26.87
N VAL A 58 10.14 -15.66 26.84
CA VAL A 58 8.89 -16.02 26.16
C VAL A 58 9.12 -16.25 24.67
N GLU A 59 9.90 -15.40 24.01
CA GLU A 59 10.27 -15.56 22.59
C GLU A 59 10.99 -16.88 22.33
N TYR A 60 11.97 -17.22 23.17
CA TYR A 60 12.73 -18.45 23.08
C TYR A 60 11.84 -19.69 23.25
N CYS A 61 11.04 -19.74 24.33
CA CYS A 61 10.14 -20.86 24.60
C CYS A 61 9.08 -21.02 23.50
N SER A 62 8.48 -19.90 23.08
CA SER A 62 7.48 -19.88 22.01
C SER A 62 8.07 -20.35 20.69
N GLY A 63 9.26 -19.87 20.32
CA GLY A 63 9.95 -20.28 19.10
C GLY A 63 10.23 -21.78 19.03
N LYS A 64 10.59 -22.41 20.15
CA LYS A 64 10.74 -23.87 20.24
C LYS A 64 9.40 -24.60 20.11
N ALA A 65 8.40 -24.22 20.91
CA ALA A 65 7.11 -24.89 20.89
C ALA A 65 6.39 -24.76 19.54
N VAL A 66 6.49 -23.59 18.92
CA VAL A 66 5.92 -23.30 17.61
C VAL A 66 6.47 -24.23 16.52
N LYS A 67 7.77 -24.57 16.54
CA LYS A 67 8.35 -25.54 15.59
C LYS A 67 7.65 -26.90 15.65
N GLU A 68 7.32 -27.37 16.85
CA GLU A 68 6.55 -28.62 17.06
C GLU A 68 5.08 -28.49 16.66
N PHE A 69 4.51 -27.28 16.76
CA PHE A 69 3.18 -27.02 16.23
C PHE A 69 3.15 -27.04 14.70
N CYS A 70 4.13 -26.41 14.05
CA CYS A 70 4.26 -26.35 12.59
C CYS A 70 4.31 -27.73 11.93
N GLN A 71 4.75 -28.76 12.65
CA GLN A 71 4.78 -30.12 12.13
C GLN A 71 3.40 -30.75 11.93
N LYS A 72 2.37 -30.32 12.69
CA LYS A 72 1.02 -30.91 12.74
C LYS A 72 -0.08 -29.84 12.57
N VAL A 73 0.14 -28.91 11.65
CA VAL A 73 -0.72 -27.73 11.48
C VAL A 73 -2.12 -28.11 10.97
N ASP A 74 -2.20 -29.02 10.02
CA ASP A 74 -3.43 -29.53 9.43
C ASP A 74 -4.40 -30.14 10.46
N GLU A 75 -3.89 -30.94 11.40
CA GLU A 75 -4.70 -31.57 12.46
C GLU A 75 -5.19 -30.55 13.50
N LYS A 76 -4.35 -29.57 13.85
CA LYS A 76 -4.59 -28.66 14.98
C LYS A 76 -5.29 -27.36 14.63
N ILE A 77 -5.44 -27.01 13.35
CA ILE A 77 -6.28 -25.87 12.98
C ILE A 77 -7.77 -26.20 13.23
N ALA A 78 -8.15 -27.46 13.03
CA ALA A 78 -9.54 -27.88 13.18
C ALA A 78 -10.03 -27.89 14.64
N ASP A 79 -9.13 -28.10 15.61
CA ASP A 79 -9.45 -28.24 17.03
C ASP A 79 -9.48 -26.91 17.81
N GLY A 80 -9.03 -25.81 17.19
CA GLY A 80 -8.96 -24.47 17.80
C GLY A 80 -7.94 -24.32 18.93
N SER A 81 -7.29 -25.42 19.36
CA SER A 81 -6.27 -25.42 20.42
C SER A 81 -5.03 -24.66 19.97
N PHE A 82 -4.65 -24.80 18.70
CA PHE A 82 -3.54 -24.06 18.12
C PHE A 82 -3.84 -22.57 18.10
N THR A 83 -5.05 -22.19 17.65
CA THR A 83 -5.45 -20.80 17.56
C THR A 83 -5.52 -20.12 18.93
N ARG A 84 -5.98 -20.83 19.98
CA ARG A 84 -5.91 -20.26 21.34
C ARG A 84 -4.49 -20.14 21.85
N PHE A 85 -3.67 -21.17 21.65
CA PHE A 85 -2.26 -21.14 22.05
C PHE A 85 -1.50 -19.98 21.38
N THR A 86 -1.65 -19.78 20.08
CA THR A 86 -0.95 -18.71 19.36
C THR A 86 -1.45 -17.32 19.77
N PHE A 87 -2.73 -17.18 20.12
CA PHE A 87 -3.26 -15.94 20.68
C PHE A 87 -2.67 -15.64 22.06
N ASP A 88 -2.64 -16.63 22.94
CA ASP A 88 -2.06 -16.46 24.28
C ASP A 88 -0.55 -16.17 24.22
N VAL A 89 0.17 -16.76 23.25
CA VAL A 89 1.59 -16.45 22.99
C VAL A 89 1.78 -14.98 22.63
N MET A 90 0.91 -14.41 21.78
CA MET A 90 0.96 -12.98 21.45
C MET A 90 0.69 -12.10 22.68
N LEU A 91 -0.29 -12.47 23.51
CA LEU A 91 -0.57 -11.76 24.76
C LEU A 91 0.60 -11.83 25.76
N ALA A 92 1.21 -13.01 25.91
CA ALA A 92 2.38 -13.21 26.75
C ALA A 92 3.61 -12.44 26.26
N TRP A 93 3.74 -12.23 24.95
CA TRP A 93 4.80 -11.40 24.39
C TRP A 93 4.59 -9.90 24.66
N GLU A 94 3.34 -9.43 24.58
CA GLU A 94 2.96 -8.04 24.86
C GLU A 94 3.08 -7.71 26.36
N MET A 95 2.69 -8.66 27.23
CA MET A 95 2.77 -8.53 28.70
C MET A 95 3.60 -9.67 29.33
N PRO A 96 4.93 -9.65 29.16
CA PRO A 96 5.78 -10.76 29.59
C PRO A 96 6.08 -10.76 31.09
N SER A 97 6.10 -9.60 31.76
CA SER A 97 6.48 -9.50 33.17
C SER A 97 5.28 -9.26 34.10
N SER A 98 5.44 -9.59 35.37
CA SER A 98 4.42 -9.29 36.40
C SER A 98 4.20 -7.78 36.58
N ALA A 99 5.22 -6.97 36.32
CA ALA A 99 5.11 -5.51 36.38
C ALA A 99 4.22 -4.95 35.25
N ASP A 100 4.29 -5.53 34.05
CA ASP A 100 3.42 -5.16 32.92
C ASP A 100 1.95 -5.50 33.22
N GLU A 101 1.72 -6.66 33.84
CA GLU A 101 0.39 -7.09 34.28
C GLU A 101 -0.18 -6.15 35.36
N GLU A 102 0.61 -5.78 36.36
CA GLU A 102 0.21 -4.83 37.41
C GLU A 102 -0.15 -3.45 36.82
N ALA A 103 0.69 -2.89 35.94
CA ALA A 103 0.42 -1.61 35.28
C ALA A 103 -0.83 -1.66 34.39
N CYS A 104 -1.06 -2.76 33.67
CA CYS A 104 -2.27 -2.97 32.88
C CYS A 104 -3.53 -2.99 33.77
N THR A 105 -3.50 -3.73 34.87
CA THR A 105 -4.63 -3.81 35.80
C THR A 105 -4.93 -2.46 36.46
N GLU A 106 -3.90 -1.67 36.77
CA GLU A 106 -4.07 -0.31 37.31
C GLU A 106 -4.74 0.63 36.29
N ASN A 107 -4.34 0.56 35.02
CA ASN A 107 -4.95 1.36 33.94
C ASN A 107 -6.42 0.98 33.71
N ILE A 108 -6.74 -0.32 33.70
CA ILE A 108 -8.12 -0.80 33.58
C ILE A 108 -8.96 -0.36 34.79
N ALA A 109 -8.38 -0.40 35.99
CA ALA A 109 -9.05 0.07 37.20
C ALA A 109 -9.35 1.58 37.13
N LYS A 110 -8.37 2.39 36.69
CA LYS A 110 -8.53 3.83 36.46
C LYS A 110 -9.60 4.15 35.42
N GLU A 111 -9.59 3.46 34.28
CA GLU A 111 -10.61 3.65 33.24
C GLU A 111 -12.03 3.32 33.74
N ARG A 112 -12.16 2.26 34.56
CA ARG A 112 -13.43 1.89 35.21
C ARG A 112 -13.87 2.89 36.26
N GLU A 113 -12.94 3.58 36.91
CA GLU A 113 -13.21 4.64 37.88
C GLU A 113 -13.62 5.95 37.18
N ASP A 114 -12.92 6.32 36.10
CA ASP A 114 -13.23 7.49 35.27
C ASP A 114 -14.60 7.35 34.59
N ARG A 115 -14.99 6.14 34.16
CA ARG A 115 -16.33 5.84 33.64
C ARG A 115 -17.46 5.97 34.68
N LYS A 116 -17.15 6.03 35.99
CA LYS A 116 -18.16 6.22 37.06
C LYS A 116 -18.47 7.69 37.34
N ILE A 117 -17.71 8.63 36.77
CA ILE A 117 -18.05 10.06 36.78
C ILE A 117 -19.07 10.26 35.65
N PRO A 118 -20.25 10.88 35.91
CA PRO A 118 -21.26 11.02 34.85
C PRO A 118 -20.74 11.99 33.79
N LEU A 119 -20.26 11.44 32.68
CA LEU A 119 -20.09 12.19 31.44
C LEU A 119 -21.49 12.65 31.04
N LYS A 120 -21.66 13.96 30.91
CA LYS A 120 -22.86 14.56 30.33
C LYS A 120 -23.00 13.96 28.93
N GLU A 121 -23.99 13.08 28.75
CA GLU A 121 -24.36 12.54 27.44
C GLU A 121 -24.64 13.73 26.51
N THR A 122 -23.68 14.06 25.66
CA THR A 122 -23.99 14.73 24.40
C THR A 122 -24.57 13.63 23.53
N SER A 123 -25.89 13.58 23.47
CA SER A 123 -26.66 12.77 22.54
C SER A 123 -26.31 13.15 21.11
N GLY A 124 -25.25 12.55 20.63
CA GLY A 124 -24.90 12.40 19.22
C GLY A 124 -24.53 10.94 19.02
N GLN A 125 -25.47 10.03 19.30
CA GLN A 125 -25.43 8.74 18.61
C GLN A 125 -25.66 9.08 17.14
N ASP A 126 -24.57 9.28 16.41
CA ASP A 126 -24.60 8.96 15.00
C ASP A 126 -25.00 7.49 14.95
N GLU A 127 -26.25 7.24 14.59
CA GLU A 127 -26.79 5.93 14.29
C GLU A 127 -25.91 5.32 13.20
N ILE A 128 -24.87 4.59 13.58
CA ILE A 128 -24.14 3.73 12.65
C ILE A 128 -25.21 2.82 12.07
N PRO A 129 -25.50 2.88 10.77
CA PRO A 129 -26.56 2.08 10.20
C PRO A 129 -26.22 0.60 10.41
N LEU A 130 -26.96 -0.07 11.30
CA LEU A 130 -26.84 -1.49 11.68
C LEU A 130 -26.83 -2.44 10.46
N PHE A 131 -27.28 -1.96 9.31
CA PHE A 131 -27.48 -2.75 8.11
C PHE A 131 -26.24 -2.84 7.20
N TYR A 132 -25.18 -2.06 7.47
CA TYR A 132 -23.93 -2.06 6.68
C TYR A 132 -22.64 -2.07 7.51
N SER A 133 -22.73 -2.35 8.83
CA SER A 133 -21.55 -2.37 9.70
C SER A 133 -20.71 -3.63 9.53
N ASP A 134 -19.39 -3.45 9.63
CA ASP A 134 -18.41 -4.51 9.81
C ASP A 134 -18.85 -5.50 10.92
N ILE A 135 -18.54 -6.79 10.78
CA ILE A 135 -18.82 -7.80 11.81
C ILE A 135 -17.83 -7.73 12.97
N MET A 136 -16.69 -7.07 12.79
CA MET A 136 -15.63 -6.97 13.79
C MET A 136 -16.07 -6.41 15.15
N PRO A 137 -16.91 -5.36 15.26
CA PRO A 137 -17.47 -4.92 16.53
C PRO A 137 -18.28 -6.01 17.26
N LEU A 138 -18.85 -6.98 16.53
CA LEU A 138 -19.57 -8.12 17.11
C LEU A 138 -18.63 -9.25 17.58
N LEU A 139 -17.35 -9.17 17.22
CA LEU A 139 -16.30 -10.13 17.58
C LEU A 139 -15.39 -9.59 18.69
N VAL A 140 -15.83 -8.54 19.38
CA VAL A 140 -15.18 -7.98 20.58
C VAL A 140 -15.66 -8.73 21.81
N ASP A 141 -14.71 -9.24 22.60
CA ASP A 141 -14.94 -9.84 23.91
C ASP A 141 -14.35 -8.98 25.04
N ASN A 142 -14.66 -9.35 26.28
CA ASN A 142 -14.12 -8.69 27.47
C ASN A 142 -12.72 -9.22 27.86
N GLU A 143 -12.13 -10.10 27.04
CA GLU A 143 -10.81 -10.67 27.27
C GLU A 143 -9.69 -9.71 26.83
N PRO A 144 -8.43 -9.94 27.26
CA PRO A 144 -7.29 -9.18 26.76
C PRO A 144 -7.18 -9.28 25.25
N SER A 145 -6.92 -8.15 24.60
CA SER A 145 -6.72 -8.04 23.16
C SER A 145 -5.25 -7.85 22.80
N VAL A 146 -4.90 -8.26 21.59
CA VAL A 146 -3.53 -8.24 21.06
C VAL A 146 -3.29 -6.96 20.25
N GLY A 147 -2.13 -6.35 20.46
CA GLY A 147 -1.64 -5.20 19.70
C GLY A 147 -0.91 -5.56 18.39
N GLU A 148 -0.67 -4.53 17.58
CA GLU A 148 -0.06 -4.66 16.25
C GLU A 148 1.32 -5.35 16.28
N ASP A 149 2.20 -4.94 17.21
CA ASP A 149 3.58 -5.43 17.26
C ASP A 149 3.66 -6.91 17.62
N ALA A 150 2.83 -7.37 18.56
CA ALA A 150 2.75 -8.78 18.94
C ALA A 150 2.24 -9.65 17.78
N PHE A 151 1.27 -9.14 17.00
CA PHE A 151 0.75 -9.82 15.82
C PHE A 151 1.81 -9.97 14.72
N VAL A 152 2.56 -8.91 14.43
CA VAL A 152 3.63 -8.92 13.41
C VAL A 152 4.81 -9.76 13.85
N TRP A 153 5.20 -9.68 15.13
CA TRP A 153 6.22 -10.52 15.73
C TRP A 153 5.85 -12.01 15.56
N PHE A 154 4.62 -12.40 15.89
CA PHE A 154 4.19 -13.78 15.71
C PHE A 154 4.22 -14.21 14.22
N GLY A 155 3.83 -13.33 13.30
CA GLY A 155 3.96 -13.55 11.86
C GLY A 155 5.39 -13.78 11.38
N SER A 156 6.39 -13.23 12.08
CA SER A 156 7.81 -13.49 11.80
C SER A 156 8.25 -14.91 12.20
N LEU A 157 7.58 -15.52 13.19
CA LEU A 157 7.81 -16.90 13.61
C LEU A 157 7.04 -17.91 12.74
N VAL A 158 5.76 -17.60 12.45
CA VAL A 158 4.87 -18.43 11.66
C VAL A 158 4.13 -17.56 10.65
N PRO A 159 4.54 -17.57 9.37
CA PRO A 159 3.89 -16.78 8.34
C PRO A 159 2.59 -17.47 7.88
N LEU A 160 1.68 -17.81 8.79
CA LEU A 160 0.37 -18.38 8.47
C LEU A 160 -0.71 -17.32 8.49
N VAL A 161 -0.82 -16.59 9.60
CA VAL A 161 -1.87 -15.56 9.79
C VAL A 161 -1.51 -14.25 9.10
N CYS A 162 -0.23 -13.90 9.07
CA CYS A 162 0.28 -12.73 8.39
C CYS A 162 1.71 -12.98 7.90
N ASP A 163 2.19 -12.16 6.97
CA ASP A 163 3.59 -12.13 6.59
C ASP A 163 4.25 -10.91 7.23
N VAL A 164 5.52 -10.99 7.64
CA VAL A 164 6.23 -9.84 8.24
C VAL A 164 6.19 -8.58 7.36
N VAL A 165 6.09 -8.75 6.04
CA VAL A 165 6.12 -7.65 5.08
C VAL A 165 4.78 -6.89 5.03
N ASN A 166 3.64 -7.59 5.05
CA ASN A 166 2.31 -6.98 4.96
C ASN A 166 1.49 -7.10 6.27
N GLY A 167 2.08 -7.61 7.34
CA GLY A 167 1.38 -7.96 8.57
C GLY A 167 0.78 -6.76 9.28
N ARG A 168 1.45 -5.60 9.25
CA ARG A 168 0.94 -4.33 9.79
C ARG A 168 -0.32 -3.87 9.04
N PHE A 169 -0.32 -3.96 7.71
CA PHE A 169 -1.47 -3.61 6.87
C PHE A 169 -2.63 -4.60 7.04
N THR A 170 -2.30 -5.89 7.16
CA THR A 170 -3.28 -6.93 7.46
C THR A 170 -3.94 -6.67 8.82
N PHE A 171 -3.15 -6.40 9.86
CA PHE A 171 -3.64 -6.10 11.20
C PHE A 171 -4.55 -4.88 11.21
N GLU A 172 -4.10 -3.76 10.62
CA GLU A 172 -4.88 -2.53 10.50
C GLU A 172 -6.22 -2.83 9.83
N THR A 173 -6.22 -3.54 8.70
CA THR A 173 -7.45 -3.89 7.96
C THR A 173 -8.42 -4.75 8.79
N LEU A 174 -7.91 -5.67 9.61
CA LEU A 174 -8.74 -6.54 10.46
C LEU A 174 -9.27 -5.84 11.71
N THR A 175 -8.67 -4.72 12.12
CA THR A 175 -8.92 -4.07 13.43
C THR A 175 -9.37 -2.61 13.34
N VAL A 176 -9.64 -2.10 12.12
CA VAL A 176 -10.10 -0.72 11.88
C VAL A 176 -11.27 -0.35 12.79
N SER A 177 -12.24 -1.25 12.92
CA SER A 177 -13.48 -1.04 13.67
C SER A 177 -13.39 -1.40 15.16
N THR A 178 -12.25 -1.96 15.61
CA THR A 178 -11.97 -2.36 17.00
C THR A 178 -10.85 -1.53 17.63
N MET A 179 -10.64 -0.30 17.17
CA MET A 179 -9.62 0.63 17.67
C MET A 179 -8.19 0.04 17.62
N ASN A 180 -7.85 -0.65 16.53
CA ASN A 180 -6.53 -1.28 16.35
C ASN A 180 -6.17 -2.30 17.45
N ARG A 181 -7.17 -3.00 17.98
CA ARG A 181 -7.01 -4.11 18.92
C ARG A 181 -7.63 -5.38 18.36
N LEU A 182 -6.88 -6.48 18.38
CA LEU A 182 -7.34 -7.77 17.89
C LEU A 182 -7.87 -8.64 19.04
N HIS A 183 -9.16 -8.97 18.97
CA HIS A 183 -9.82 -9.83 19.95
C HIS A 183 -9.78 -11.30 19.54
N PHE A 184 -9.85 -12.21 20.52
CA PHE A 184 -9.74 -13.65 20.26
C PHE A 184 -10.83 -14.18 19.30
N PRO A 185 -12.12 -13.81 19.40
CA PRO A 185 -13.15 -14.30 18.49
C PRO A 185 -12.89 -13.89 17.03
N ALA A 186 -12.36 -12.69 16.80
CA ALA A 186 -11.96 -12.23 15.48
C ALA A 186 -10.78 -13.05 14.95
N TYR A 187 -9.75 -13.27 15.78
CA TYR A 187 -8.59 -14.08 15.43
C TYR A 187 -8.98 -15.54 15.12
N ASP A 188 -9.80 -16.17 15.96
CA ASP A 188 -10.30 -17.53 15.79
C ASP A 188 -11.13 -17.69 14.52
N LYS A 189 -12.04 -16.74 14.25
CA LYS A 189 -12.82 -16.72 13.02
C LYS A 189 -11.92 -16.60 11.79
N PHE A 190 -10.95 -15.68 11.81
CA PHE A 190 -10.03 -15.49 10.69
C PHE A 190 -9.23 -16.77 10.41
N PHE A 191 -8.72 -17.44 11.45
CA PHE A 191 -7.99 -18.70 11.31
C PHE A 191 -8.84 -19.82 10.71
N LYS A 192 -10.10 -19.93 11.14
CA LYS A 192 -11.05 -20.91 10.61
C LYS A 192 -11.39 -20.65 9.15
N GLU A 193 -11.51 -19.38 8.74
CA GLU A 193 -11.73 -19.03 7.34
C GLU A 193 -10.48 -19.30 6.46
N ILE A 194 -9.26 -19.23 7.01
CA ILE A 194 -8.03 -19.67 6.31
C ILE A 194 -8.11 -21.17 5.99
N ASP A 195 -8.42 -22.02 6.97
CA ASP A 195 -8.55 -23.47 6.78
C ASP A 195 -9.66 -23.83 5.77
N LYS A 196 -10.83 -23.17 5.88
CA LYS A 196 -11.91 -23.35 4.91
C LYS A 196 -11.50 -22.94 3.50
N SER A 197 -10.76 -21.84 3.36
CA SER A 197 -10.27 -21.36 2.06
C SER A 197 -9.29 -22.35 1.43
N ILE A 198 -8.35 -22.90 2.22
CA ILE A 198 -7.42 -23.95 1.77
C ILE A 198 -8.18 -25.18 1.29
N LYS A 199 -9.10 -25.71 2.11
CA LYS A 199 -9.94 -26.87 1.77
C LYS A 199 -10.82 -26.62 0.56
N HIS A 200 -11.27 -25.38 0.35
CA HIS A 200 -12.05 -25.00 -0.82
C HIS A 200 -11.22 -25.01 -2.10
N LEU A 201 -10.00 -24.45 -2.07
CA LEU A 201 -9.09 -24.43 -3.21
C LEU A 201 -8.61 -25.83 -3.60
N GLN A 202 -8.36 -26.70 -2.61
CA GLN A 202 -7.98 -28.11 -2.85
C GLN A 202 -9.05 -28.93 -3.58
N LYS A 203 -10.33 -28.60 -3.39
CA LYS A 203 -11.46 -29.30 -4.02
C LYS A 203 -11.72 -28.85 -5.46
N GLN A 204 -11.03 -27.82 -5.94
CA GLN A 204 -11.24 -27.30 -7.30
C GLN A 204 -10.73 -28.29 -8.34
N ALA A 205 -11.54 -28.50 -9.38
CA ALA A 205 -11.15 -29.30 -10.54
C ALA A 205 -10.07 -28.57 -11.36
N THR A 206 -9.10 -29.31 -11.90
CA THR A 206 -8.12 -28.76 -12.83
C THR A 206 -8.83 -28.26 -14.11
N PRO A 207 -8.28 -27.24 -14.79
CA PRO A 207 -8.81 -26.81 -16.08
C PRO A 207 -8.80 -27.95 -17.10
N LYS A 208 -9.81 -27.99 -17.98
CA LYS A 208 -9.93 -29.02 -19.00
C LYS A 208 -8.77 -28.95 -20.00
N GLY A 209 -8.17 -30.12 -20.27
CA GLY A 209 -7.05 -30.25 -21.20
C GLY A 209 -5.71 -29.76 -20.64
N VAL A 210 -5.62 -29.46 -19.33
CA VAL A 210 -4.41 -28.98 -18.68
C VAL A 210 -3.98 -29.93 -17.57
N GLU A 211 -2.73 -30.40 -17.66
CA GLU A 211 -2.03 -31.05 -16.56
C GLU A 211 -1.21 -29.98 -15.83
N LEU A 212 -1.60 -29.68 -14.59
CA LEU A 212 -0.88 -28.72 -13.73
C LEU A 212 0.39 -29.39 -13.20
N GLY A 213 1.49 -28.63 -13.13
CA GLY A 213 2.73 -29.08 -12.48
C GLY A 213 2.55 -29.31 -10.98
N ASP A 214 3.47 -30.07 -10.37
CA ASP A 214 3.44 -30.36 -8.93
C ASP A 214 3.58 -29.08 -8.07
N ASP A 215 4.21 -28.03 -8.62
CA ASP A 215 4.38 -26.72 -8.01
C ASP A 215 3.30 -25.71 -8.42
N GLU A 216 2.33 -26.10 -9.25
CA GLU A 216 1.26 -25.23 -9.76
C GLU A 216 -0.05 -25.41 -8.99
N PHE A 217 -0.42 -24.36 -8.25
CA PHE A 217 -1.56 -24.35 -7.34
C PHE A 217 -2.67 -23.43 -7.81
N ILE A 218 -3.90 -23.91 -7.69
CA ILE A 218 -5.11 -23.12 -7.96
C ILE A 218 -5.33 -22.14 -6.80
N LEU A 219 -5.34 -20.85 -7.11
CA LEU A 219 -5.42 -19.76 -6.13
C LEU A 219 -6.78 -19.08 -6.10
N HIS A 220 -7.50 -19.10 -7.23
CA HIS A 220 -8.85 -18.56 -7.33
C HIS A 220 -9.58 -19.13 -8.53
N VAL A 221 -10.87 -19.40 -8.39
CA VAL A 221 -11.71 -19.96 -9.46
C VAL A 221 -13.06 -19.27 -9.44
N GLU A 222 -13.51 -18.83 -10.62
CA GLU A 222 -14.85 -18.30 -10.79
C GLU A 222 -15.49 -18.73 -12.11
N GLY A 223 -16.81 -18.66 -12.18
CA GLY A 223 -17.57 -19.26 -13.27
C GLY A 223 -17.76 -20.75 -13.12
N THR A 224 -17.91 -21.26 -11.88
CA THR A 224 -18.37 -22.64 -11.61
C THR A 224 -19.89 -22.71 -11.48
N ALA A 225 -20.48 -23.86 -11.11
CA ALA A 225 -21.93 -23.94 -10.86
C ALA A 225 -22.39 -23.04 -9.69
N GLY A 226 -21.49 -22.74 -8.75
CA GLY A 226 -21.79 -21.91 -7.58
C GLY A 226 -21.37 -20.44 -7.70
N SER A 227 -20.80 -20.01 -8.82
CA SER A 227 -20.31 -18.63 -9.01
C SER A 227 -20.65 -18.09 -10.40
N GLN A 228 -20.72 -16.75 -10.51
CA GLN A 228 -21.06 -16.10 -11.77
C GLN A 228 -20.00 -16.36 -12.84
N ARG A 229 -20.44 -16.53 -14.10
CA ARG A 229 -19.53 -16.72 -15.24
C ARG A 229 -18.68 -15.46 -15.48
N VAL A 230 -17.49 -15.67 -16.04
CA VAL A 230 -16.63 -14.60 -16.56
C VAL A 230 -16.81 -14.57 -18.07
N ILE A 231 -16.89 -13.39 -18.68
CA ILE A 231 -17.15 -13.25 -20.12
C ILE A 231 -15.86 -12.81 -20.80
N ARG A 232 -15.39 -13.59 -21.77
CA ARG A 232 -14.28 -13.17 -22.64
C ARG A 232 -14.83 -12.50 -23.90
N HIS A 233 -14.31 -11.32 -24.23
CA HIS A 233 -14.66 -10.63 -25.48
C HIS A 233 -13.59 -10.87 -26.54
N ILE A 234 -14.04 -11.24 -27.75
CA ILE A 234 -13.19 -11.42 -28.93
C ILE A 234 -13.89 -10.69 -30.09
N GLY A 235 -13.32 -9.55 -30.50
CA GLY A 235 -13.98 -8.66 -31.46
C GLY A 235 -15.39 -8.27 -30.98
N GLY A 236 -16.42 -8.58 -31.79
CA GLY A 236 -17.83 -8.34 -31.43
C GLY A 236 -18.53 -9.52 -30.76
N THR A 237 -17.81 -10.57 -30.36
CA THR A 237 -18.40 -11.80 -29.77
C THR A 237 -18.02 -11.95 -28.29
N SER A 238 -18.96 -12.47 -27.50
CA SER A 238 -18.82 -12.63 -26.05
C SER A 238 -18.97 -14.10 -25.67
N TRP A 239 -17.99 -14.63 -24.95
CA TRP A 239 -17.88 -16.04 -24.59
C TRP A 239 -17.94 -16.21 -23.07
N PRO A 240 -19.04 -16.70 -22.49
CA PRO A 240 -19.12 -16.95 -21.06
C PRO A 240 -18.30 -18.20 -20.70
N GLY A 241 -17.58 -18.16 -19.58
CA GLY A 241 -16.65 -19.22 -19.21
C GLY A 241 -16.30 -19.25 -17.73
N ARG A 242 -15.41 -20.19 -17.42
CA ARG A 242 -14.76 -20.35 -16.12
C ARG A 242 -13.35 -19.76 -16.22
N LEU A 243 -12.96 -19.03 -15.18
CA LEU A 243 -11.64 -18.44 -15.05
C LEU A 243 -10.94 -19.07 -13.84
N THR A 244 -9.72 -19.55 -14.03
CA THR A 244 -8.91 -20.19 -12.99
C THR A 244 -7.55 -19.51 -12.93
N LEU A 245 -7.20 -18.95 -11.77
CA LEU A 245 -5.88 -18.36 -11.50
C LEU A 245 -5.00 -19.37 -10.77
N THR A 246 -3.75 -19.48 -11.21
CA THR A 246 -2.69 -20.23 -10.53
C THR A 246 -1.51 -19.32 -10.18
N ASN A 247 -0.51 -19.86 -9.49
CA ASN A 247 0.75 -19.15 -9.23
C ASN A 247 1.65 -18.97 -10.47
N TYR A 248 1.30 -19.54 -11.62
CA TYR A 248 2.06 -19.40 -12.88
C TYR A 248 1.25 -18.79 -14.03
N ALA A 249 -0.05 -19.03 -14.08
CA ALA A 249 -0.86 -18.72 -15.25
C ALA A 249 -2.33 -18.45 -14.92
N LEU A 250 -2.99 -17.78 -15.86
CA LEU A 250 -4.44 -17.60 -15.89
C LEU A 250 -5.03 -18.50 -16.99
N TYR A 251 -6.03 -19.30 -16.62
CA TYR A 251 -6.71 -20.25 -17.50
C TYR A 251 -8.16 -19.84 -17.72
N PHE A 252 -8.57 -19.70 -18.98
CA PHE A 252 -9.96 -19.42 -19.35
C PHE A 252 -10.57 -20.59 -20.13
N GLU A 253 -11.68 -21.13 -19.61
CA GLU A 253 -12.44 -22.24 -20.18
C GLU A 253 -13.78 -21.72 -20.70
N ALA A 254 -13.98 -21.67 -22.02
CA ALA A 254 -15.27 -21.26 -22.60
C ALA A 254 -16.36 -22.29 -22.31
N SER A 255 -17.57 -21.83 -21.99
CA SER A 255 -18.73 -22.71 -21.75
C SER A 255 -19.22 -23.28 -23.07
N GLY A 256 -18.95 -24.56 -23.33
CA GLY A 256 -19.51 -25.28 -24.47
C GLY A 256 -20.95 -25.76 -24.24
N VAL A 257 -21.54 -26.39 -25.26
CA VAL A 257 -22.93 -26.86 -25.26
C VAL A 257 -23.20 -27.98 -24.24
N ILE A 258 -22.17 -28.78 -23.89
CA ILE A 258 -22.29 -29.93 -22.97
C ILE A 258 -21.19 -29.92 -21.90
N THR A 259 -19.96 -29.56 -22.26
CA THR A 259 -18.81 -29.42 -21.34
C THR A 259 -18.01 -28.17 -21.70
N TYR A 260 -17.14 -27.71 -20.80
CA TYR A 260 -16.15 -26.67 -21.13
C TYR A 260 -15.29 -27.04 -22.35
N GLU A 261 -14.85 -26.02 -23.08
CA GLU A 261 -13.79 -26.16 -24.10
C GLU A 261 -12.41 -26.26 -23.43
N ASP A 262 -11.38 -26.57 -24.23
CA ASP A 262 -10.01 -26.63 -23.74
C ASP A 262 -9.55 -25.25 -23.24
N ALA A 263 -8.82 -25.22 -22.13
CA ALA A 263 -8.47 -23.98 -21.46
C ALA A 263 -7.44 -23.17 -22.26
N LEU A 264 -7.72 -21.88 -22.48
CA LEU A 264 -6.72 -20.92 -22.91
C LEU A 264 -5.76 -20.60 -21.75
N LYS A 265 -4.47 -20.89 -21.91
CA LYS A 265 -3.41 -20.55 -20.96
C LYS A 265 -2.80 -19.18 -21.27
N ILE A 266 -2.81 -18.29 -20.28
CA ILE A 266 -2.05 -17.03 -20.26
C ILE A 266 -0.92 -17.20 -19.24
N ASP A 267 0.31 -17.32 -19.72
CA ASP A 267 1.47 -17.63 -18.89
C ASP A 267 2.16 -16.37 -18.37
N PHE A 268 2.23 -16.21 -17.05
CA PHE A 268 2.87 -15.07 -16.39
C PHE A 268 4.37 -15.28 -16.12
N SER A 269 4.88 -16.50 -16.27
CA SER A 269 6.30 -16.82 -16.01
C SER A 269 7.24 -16.38 -17.13
N LYS A 270 6.68 -16.07 -18.31
CA LYS A 270 7.46 -15.61 -19.47
C LYS A 270 8.06 -14.23 -19.21
N ASP A 271 9.36 -14.09 -19.50
CA ASP A 271 10.09 -12.82 -19.42
C ASP A 271 9.78 -11.91 -20.63
N ILE A 272 8.51 -11.50 -20.74
CA ILE A 272 8.01 -10.61 -21.79
C ILE A 272 7.29 -9.41 -21.16
N GLU A 273 7.13 -8.34 -21.93
CA GLU A 273 6.35 -7.19 -21.47
C GLU A 273 4.87 -7.58 -21.41
N GLN A 274 4.36 -7.69 -20.19
CA GLN A 274 2.98 -8.04 -19.88
C GLN A 274 2.39 -6.98 -18.96
N SER A 275 1.11 -6.65 -19.15
CA SER A 275 0.39 -5.76 -18.24
C SER A 275 -1.08 -6.13 -18.13
N VAL A 276 -1.66 -5.89 -16.96
CA VAL A 276 -3.09 -6.08 -16.71
C VAL A 276 -3.66 -4.76 -16.20
N LYS A 277 -4.70 -4.27 -16.87
CA LYS A 277 -5.33 -2.98 -16.59
C LYS A 277 -6.85 -3.11 -16.54
N PRO A 278 -7.54 -2.21 -15.83
CA PRO A 278 -8.99 -2.12 -15.94
C PRO A 278 -9.37 -1.70 -17.37
N ALA A 279 -10.50 -2.22 -17.84
CA ALA A 279 -11.06 -1.92 -19.14
C ALA A 279 -12.58 -1.67 -19.04
N ALA A 280 -13.03 -0.67 -19.80
CA ALA A 280 -14.44 -0.35 -19.96
C ALA A 280 -15.05 -1.24 -21.06
N THR A 281 -16.09 -2.02 -20.72
CA THR A 281 -16.84 -2.84 -21.69
C THR A 281 -18.13 -2.18 -22.17
N GLY A 282 -18.48 -1.04 -21.58
CA GLY A 282 -19.67 -0.29 -21.96
C GLY A 282 -19.52 0.44 -23.29
N PRO A 283 -20.64 0.81 -23.92
CA PRO A 283 -20.61 1.64 -25.11
C PRO A 283 -19.86 2.95 -24.79
N TRP A 284 -18.91 3.31 -25.65
CA TRP A 284 -18.09 4.53 -25.56
C TRP A 284 -17.07 4.58 -24.42
N GLY A 285 -16.75 3.47 -23.77
CA GLY A 285 -15.65 3.39 -22.79
C GLY A 285 -15.89 4.19 -21.51
N ALA A 286 -17.15 4.40 -21.11
CA ALA A 286 -17.47 5.17 -19.92
C ALA A 286 -17.09 4.41 -18.62
N PRO A 287 -16.53 5.10 -17.59
CA PRO A 287 -16.04 4.46 -16.35
C PRO A 287 -17.08 3.65 -15.56
N LEU A 288 -18.37 3.98 -15.71
CA LEU A 288 -19.47 3.21 -15.10
C LEU A 288 -19.47 1.73 -15.53
N PHE A 289 -18.90 1.45 -16.70
CA PHE A 289 -18.79 0.13 -17.29
C PHE A 289 -17.38 -0.45 -17.21
N ASP A 290 -16.54 0.01 -16.27
CA ASP A 290 -15.25 -0.60 -15.98
C ASP A 290 -15.44 -1.95 -15.27
N LYS A 291 -16.04 -2.91 -15.98
CA LYS A 291 -16.37 -4.25 -15.51
C LYS A 291 -15.41 -5.29 -16.04
N ALA A 292 -14.39 -4.90 -16.81
CA ALA A 292 -13.41 -5.83 -17.35
C ALA A 292 -11.98 -5.54 -16.91
N ILE A 293 -11.16 -6.57 -17.05
CA ILE A 293 -9.70 -6.46 -17.11
C ILE A 293 -9.25 -6.76 -18.54
N VAL A 294 -8.23 -6.06 -18.98
CA VAL A 294 -7.52 -6.35 -20.23
C VAL A 294 -6.11 -6.85 -19.90
N TYR A 295 -5.75 -7.99 -20.45
CA TYR A 295 -4.39 -8.50 -20.47
C TYR A 295 -3.73 -8.13 -21.79
N GLU A 296 -2.61 -7.41 -21.71
CA GLU A 296 -1.80 -6.98 -22.86
C GLU A 296 -0.42 -7.65 -22.77
N SER A 297 0.09 -8.12 -23.90
CA SER A 297 1.42 -8.72 -24.01
C SER A 297 2.07 -8.35 -25.33
N SER A 298 3.40 -8.23 -25.38
CA SER A 298 4.16 -8.01 -26.62
C SER A 298 4.01 -9.13 -27.66
N GLU A 299 3.61 -10.33 -27.25
CA GLU A 299 3.34 -11.46 -28.16
C GLU A 299 1.95 -11.38 -28.82
N LEU A 300 1.02 -10.59 -28.27
CA LEU A 300 -0.36 -10.51 -28.72
C LEU A 300 -0.61 -9.21 -29.49
N SER A 301 -1.26 -9.30 -30.66
CA SER A 301 -1.67 -8.12 -31.43
C SER A 301 -2.88 -7.42 -30.83
N GLU A 302 -3.76 -8.17 -30.17
CA GLU A 302 -4.95 -7.66 -29.46
C GLU A 302 -4.94 -8.18 -28.01
N GLY A 303 -5.29 -7.30 -27.07
CA GLY A 303 -5.39 -7.66 -25.66
C GLY A 303 -6.56 -8.61 -25.38
N ILE A 304 -6.40 -9.48 -24.37
CA ILE A 304 -7.47 -10.39 -23.94
C ILE A 304 -8.36 -9.66 -22.94
N VAL A 305 -9.61 -9.40 -23.31
CA VAL A 305 -10.58 -8.71 -22.46
C VAL A 305 -11.46 -9.72 -21.73
N LEU A 306 -11.46 -9.66 -20.41
CA LEU A 306 -12.24 -10.50 -19.51
C LEU A 306 -13.17 -9.61 -18.66
N GLU A 307 -14.47 -9.75 -18.87
CA GLU A 307 -15.52 -9.03 -18.16
C GLU A 307 -16.09 -9.84 -16.99
N PHE A 308 -16.34 -9.13 -15.90
CA PHE A 308 -16.93 -9.61 -14.66
C PHE A 308 -18.28 -8.91 -14.48
N PRO A 309 -19.38 -9.53 -14.95
CA PRO A 309 -20.70 -8.94 -14.82
C PRO A 309 -21.05 -8.68 -13.36
N GLU A 310 -21.28 -7.41 -13.01
CA GLU A 310 -21.70 -6.98 -11.68
C GLU A 310 -22.58 -5.73 -11.79
N MET A 311 -23.77 -5.77 -11.20
CA MET A 311 -24.81 -4.76 -11.44
C MET A 311 -24.50 -3.40 -10.80
N THR A 312 -23.93 -3.39 -9.59
CA THR A 312 -23.88 -2.20 -8.73
C THR A 312 -22.48 -1.81 -8.28
N SER A 313 -21.52 -2.73 -8.25
CA SER A 313 -20.14 -2.48 -7.79
C SER A 313 -19.10 -2.99 -8.80
N SER A 314 -17.83 -2.63 -8.63
CA SER A 314 -16.69 -3.19 -9.38
C SER A 314 -15.84 -4.14 -8.52
N THR A 315 -16.28 -4.47 -7.30
CA THR A 315 -15.47 -5.20 -6.32
C THR A 315 -15.01 -6.56 -6.83
N ARG A 316 -15.81 -7.24 -7.66
CA ARG A 316 -15.45 -8.50 -8.28
C ARG A 316 -14.31 -8.35 -9.29
N ARG A 317 -14.40 -7.35 -10.17
CA ARG A 317 -13.36 -7.01 -11.14
C ARG A 317 -12.08 -6.58 -10.45
N ASP A 318 -12.19 -5.74 -9.42
CA ASP A 318 -11.06 -5.21 -8.68
C ASP A 318 -10.31 -6.30 -7.91
N HIS A 319 -11.06 -7.27 -7.35
CA HIS A 319 -10.47 -8.46 -6.74
C HIS A 319 -9.67 -9.29 -7.75
N TRP A 320 -10.25 -9.61 -8.91
CA TRP A 320 -9.55 -10.33 -9.96
C TRP A 320 -8.34 -9.57 -10.51
N LEU A 321 -8.45 -8.26 -10.67
CA LEU A 321 -7.36 -7.39 -11.10
C LEU A 321 -6.19 -7.45 -10.11
N ALA A 322 -6.47 -7.33 -8.81
CA ALA A 322 -5.46 -7.37 -7.76
C ALA A 322 -4.74 -8.73 -7.70
N LEU A 323 -5.50 -9.84 -7.73
CA LEU A 323 -4.93 -11.18 -7.73
C LEU A 323 -4.07 -11.46 -8.98
N THR A 324 -4.55 -11.06 -10.16
CA THR A 324 -3.80 -11.24 -11.41
C THR A 324 -2.53 -10.40 -11.43
N LYS A 325 -2.61 -9.15 -10.96
CA LYS A 325 -1.43 -8.27 -10.81
C LYS A 325 -0.43 -8.83 -9.82
N GLU A 326 -0.86 -9.42 -8.71
CA GLU A 326 0.06 -10.01 -7.72
C GLU A 326 0.94 -11.09 -8.34
N ILE A 327 0.34 -12.03 -9.08
CA ILE A 327 1.09 -13.13 -9.71
C ILE A 327 2.00 -12.59 -10.82
N LEU A 328 1.53 -11.62 -11.59
CA LEU A 328 2.35 -10.97 -12.61
C LEU A 328 3.57 -10.27 -12.00
N LEU A 329 3.37 -9.52 -10.91
CA LEU A 329 4.44 -8.81 -10.22
C LEU A 329 5.41 -9.75 -9.49
N LEU A 330 4.93 -10.90 -8.99
CA LEU A 330 5.78 -11.96 -8.45
C LEU A 330 6.78 -12.46 -9.50
N HIS A 331 6.33 -12.83 -10.70
CA HIS A 331 7.23 -13.31 -11.76
C HIS A 331 8.18 -12.21 -12.24
N LYS A 332 7.69 -10.97 -12.35
CA LYS A 332 8.54 -9.81 -12.64
C LYS A 332 9.61 -9.60 -11.58
N PHE A 333 9.28 -9.77 -10.29
CA PHE A 333 10.22 -9.67 -9.19
C PHE A 333 11.30 -10.76 -9.28
N LEU A 334 10.91 -12.02 -9.51
CA LEU A 334 11.83 -13.14 -9.63
C LEU A 334 12.81 -12.94 -10.80
N SER A 335 12.32 -12.46 -11.95
CA SER A 335 13.14 -12.11 -13.12
C SER A 335 14.07 -10.92 -12.81
N THR A 336 13.53 -9.81 -12.30
CA THR A 336 14.27 -8.55 -12.05
C THR A 336 15.43 -8.74 -11.08
N PHE A 337 15.21 -9.50 -10.00
CA PHE A 337 16.25 -9.77 -8.99
C PHE A 337 17.06 -11.04 -9.26
N ASN A 338 16.82 -11.72 -10.38
CA ASN A 338 17.54 -12.90 -10.83
C ASN A 338 17.61 -13.99 -9.74
N VAL A 339 16.46 -14.33 -9.16
CA VAL A 339 16.35 -15.32 -8.08
C VAL A 339 16.48 -16.73 -8.67
N LYS A 340 17.73 -17.18 -8.91
CA LYS A 340 18.02 -18.46 -9.57
C LYS A 340 17.80 -19.69 -8.69
N CYS A 341 17.86 -19.55 -7.37
CA CYS A 341 17.71 -20.68 -6.45
C CYS A 341 16.23 -21.12 -6.44
N PRO A 342 15.90 -22.36 -6.85
CA PRO A 342 14.51 -22.84 -6.90
C PRO A 342 13.82 -22.76 -5.54
N ILE A 343 14.59 -22.98 -4.47
CA ILE A 343 14.06 -22.95 -3.11
C ILE A 343 13.66 -21.54 -2.68
N HIS A 344 14.44 -20.52 -3.04
CA HIS A 344 14.12 -19.13 -2.73
C HIS A 344 12.96 -18.62 -3.60
N ALA A 345 12.92 -19.02 -4.88
CA ALA A 345 11.80 -18.74 -5.77
C ALA A 345 10.51 -19.36 -5.22
N TRP A 346 10.56 -20.63 -4.83
CA TRP A 346 9.45 -21.34 -4.19
C TRP A 346 9.02 -20.68 -2.87
N GLY A 347 9.98 -20.19 -2.07
CA GLY A 347 9.70 -19.40 -0.87
C GLY A 347 8.82 -18.18 -1.15
N MET A 348 9.07 -17.47 -2.26
CA MET A 348 8.24 -16.34 -2.67
C MET A 348 6.87 -16.78 -3.20
N HIS A 349 6.80 -17.83 -4.02
CA HIS A 349 5.52 -18.43 -4.40
C HIS A 349 4.69 -18.78 -3.17
N ALA A 350 5.30 -19.43 -2.18
CA ALA A 350 4.62 -19.84 -0.96
C ALA A 350 4.07 -18.65 -0.15
N ARG A 351 4.86 -17.59 0.01
CA ARG A 351 4.41 -16.37 0.69
C ARG A 351 3.25 -15.71 -0.05
N THR A 352 3.30 -15.63 -1.37
CA THR A 352 2.22 -15.09 -2.20
C THR A 352 0.94 -15.93 -2.13
N ILE A 353 1.05 -17.26 -2.17
CA ILE A 353 -0.09 -18.16 -2.04
C ILE A 353 -0.78 -17.97 -0.69
N LEU A 354 -0.01 -17.92 0.40
CA LEU A 354 -0.56 -17.67 1.75
C LEU A 354 -1.20 -16.29 1.86
N SER A 355 -0.61 -15.25 1.24
CA SER A 355 -1.21 -13.91 1.17
C SER A 355 -2.57 -13.91 0.48
N ILE A 356 -2.73 -14.65 -0.62
CA ILE A 356 -4.02 -14.79 -1.31
C ILE A 356 -5.04 -15.57 -0.47
N ILE A 357 -4.61 -16.64 0.21
CA ILE A 357 -5.46 -17.40 1.13
C ILE A 357 -5.97 -16.50 2.28
N ARG A 358 -5.10 -15.67 2.87
CA ARG A 358 -5.48 -14.71 3.92
C ARG A 358 -6.47 -13.68 3.41
N LEU A 359 -6.29 -13.18 2.19
CA LEU A 359 -7.25 -12.27 1.56
C LEU A 359 -8.61 -12.94 1.39
N HIS A 360 -8.66 -14.18 0.89
CA HIS A 360 -9.92 -14.94 0.79
C HIS A 360 -10.58 -15.09 2.17
N ALA A 361 -9.81 -15.48 3.18
CA ALA A 361 -10.30 -15.61 4.55
C ALA A 361 -10.85 -14.30 5.11
N ALA A 362 -10.17 -13.17 4.87
CA ALA A 362 -10.62 -11.86 5.31
C ALA A 362 -11.90 -11.43 4.59
N ARG A 363 -12.02 -11.69 3.28
CA ARG A 363 -13.25 -11.41 2.51
C ARG A 363 -14.42 -12.26 2.98
N GLU A 364 -14.20 -13.54 3.27
CA GLU A 364 -15.24 -14.44 3.81
C GLU A 364 -15.66 -14.06 5.23
N MET A 365 -14.72 -13.54 6.02
CA MET A 365 -15.01 -13.02 7.35
C MET A 365 -15.79 -11.70 7.30
N LEU A 366 -15.40 -10.78 6.41
CA LEU A 366 -15.90 -9.40 6.28
C LEU A 366 -16.88 -9.23 5.11
N ARG A 367 -17.67 -10.27 4.78
CA ARG A 367 -18.54 -10.31 3.57
C ARG A 367 -19.40 -9.08 3.30
N ILE A 368 -19.82 -8.36 4.35
CA ILE A 368 -20.66 -7.15 4.25
C ILE A 368 -19.86 -5.98 3.67
N SER A 369 -18.60 -5.84 4.08
CA SER A 369 -17.68 -4.79 3.64
C SER A 369 -16.32 -5.44 3.35
N PRO A 370 -16.14 -6.04 2.16
CA PRO A 370 -14.93 -6.78 1.85
C PRO A 370 -13.72 -5.84 1.86
N PRO A 371 -12.58 -6.28 2.40
CA PRO A 371 -11.39 -5.44 2.48
C PRO A 371 -10.80 -5.16 1.10
N ASP A 372 -10.02 -4.08 1.01
CA ASP A 372 -9.18 -3.80 -0.14
C ASP A 372 -8.18 -4.96 -0.35
N PRO A 373 -8.22 -5.64 -1.52
CA PRO A 373 -7.32 -6.73 -1.85
C PRO A 373 -5.84 -6.38 -1.68
N THR A 374 -5.44 -5.16 -2.02
CA THR A 374 -4.02 -4.77 -2.08
C THR A 374 -3.33 -4.91 -0.73
N LYS A 375 -4.03 -4.62 0.38
CA LYS A 375 -3.50 -4.65 1.76
C LYS A 375 -3.05 -6.03 2.25
N PHE A 376 -3.52 -7.10 1.62
CA PHE A 376 -3.14 -8.49 1.93
C PHE A 376 -2.09 -9.06 0.97
N LEU A 377 -1.86 -8.42 -0.17
CA LEU A 377 -0.97 -8.90 -1.22
C LEU A 377 0.43 -8.31 -1.00
N ILE A 378 1.49 -8.98 -1.44
CA ILE A 378 2.86 -8.50 -1.19
C ILE A 378 3.24 -7.51 -2.28
N PHE A 379 3.20 -7.94 -3.53
CA PHE A 379 3.74 -7.14 -4.62
C PHE A 379 2.79 -6.02 -5.05
N ALA A 380 1.49 -6.28 -5.10
CA ALA A 380 0.50 -5.26 -5.40
C ALA A 380 0.56 -4.10 -4.39
N LEU A 381 0.77 -4.42 -3.11
CA LEU A 381 0.93 -3.43 -2.04
C LEU A 381 2.13 -2.51 -2.28
N PHE A 382 3.32 -3.06 -2.54
CA PHE A 382 4.53 -2.25 -2.76
C PHE A 382 4.66 -1.64 -4.15
N ASP A 383 3.82 -2.06 -5.10
CA ASP A 383 3.65 -1.34 -6.36
C ASP A 383 2.91 0.00 -6.14
N GLU A 384 1.97 0.03 -5.19
CA GLU A 384 1.14 1.21 -4.90
C GLU A 384 1.70 2.13 -3.80
N ILE A 385 2.36 1.57 -2.78
CA ILE A 385 2.90 2.33 -1.64
C ILE A 385 4.19 3.09 -2.03
N PRO A 386 4.40 4.33 -1.51
CA PRO A 386 5.65 5.06 -1.71
C PRO A 386 6.87 4.25 -1.23
N LYS A 387 7.95 4.22 -2.03
CA LYS A 387 9.18 3.45 -1.70
C LYS A 387 9.01 1.94 -1.56
N GLY A 388 7.90 1.39 -2.03
CA GLY A 388 7.76 -0.06 -2.10
C GLY A 388 8.82 -0.76 -2.96
N ASP A 389 9.36 -0.10 -4.00
CA ASP A 389 10.51 -0.61 -4.78
C ASP A 389 11.76 -0.90 -3.92
N TYR A 390 12.07 -0.01 -2.97
CA TYR A 390 13.17 -0.20 -2.02
C TYR A 390 12.90 -1.32 -1.01
N ILE A 391 11.64 -1.49 -0.60
CA ILE A 391 11.22 -2.61 0.26
C ILE A 391 11.37 -3.94 -0.49
N LEU A 392 10.97 -4.00 -1.76
CA LEU A 392 11.16 -5.18 -2.60
C LEU A 392 12.65 -5.49 -2.81
N GLU A 393 13.51 -4.49 -2.99
CA GLU A 393 14.95 -4.70 -3.06
C GLU A 393 15.53 -5.29 -1.76
N LYS A 394 15.11 -4.76 -0.60
CA LYS A 394 15.50 -5.32 0.71
C LYS A 394 14.97 -6.73 0.92
N LEU A 395 13.74 -6.99 0.49
CA LEU A 395 13.13 -8.32 0.51
C LEU A 395 13.93 -9.31 -0.34
N ALA A 396 14.36 -8.90 -1.53
CA ALA A 396 15.23 -9.72 -2.38
C ALA A 396 16.61 -9.97 -1.73
N GLY A 397 17.13 -8.98 -0.99
CA GLY A 397 18.33 -9.12 -0.18
C GLY A 397 18.18 -10.16 0.93
N SER A 398 17.11 -10.08 1.72
CA SER A 398 16.87 -11.00 2.85
C SER A 398 16.60 -12.43 2.41
N LEU A 399 16.07 -12.66 1.20
CA LEU A 399 15.93 -14.01 0.64
C LEU A 399 17.25 -14.74 0.49
N LYS A 400 18.39 -14.04 0.34
CA LYS A 400 19.71 -14.69 0.24
C LYS A 400 20.23 -15.16 1.59
N THR A 401 19.71 -14.62 2.70
CA THR A 401 20.18 -14.90 4.07
C THR A 401 19.27 -15.85 4.83
N VAL A 402 18.03 -16.09 4.36
CA VAL A 402 17.07 -16.98 5.02
C VAL A 402 17.38 -18.45 4.73
N ASN A 403 17.62 -19.23 5.78
CA ASN A 403 17.77 -20.68 5.69
C ASN A 403 16.44 -21.34 5.27
N PRO A 404 16.40 -22.07 4.15
CA PRO A 404 15.14 -22.58 3.60
C PRO A 404 14.56 -23.81 4.32
N GLY A 405 15.32 -24.45 5.21
CA GLY A 405 14.96 -25.70 5.89
C GLY A 405 14.10 -25.58 7.15
N HIS A 406 13.63 -24.37 7.50
CA HIS A 406 12.86 -24.19 8.75
C HIS A 406 11.46 -24.83 8.67
N SER A 407 11.07 -25.55 9.73
CA SER A 407 9.79 -26.28 9.81
C SER A 407 8.55 -25.38 9.79
N CYS A 408 8.71 -24.09 10.11
CA CYS A 408 7.67 -23.05 10.05
C CYS A 408 7.84 -22.07 8.89
N SER A 409 8.62 -22.39 7.85
CA SER A 409 8.68 -21.53 6.65
C SER A 409 7.35 -21.55 5.90
N ALA A 410 7.06 -20.50 5.12
CA ALA A 410 5.86 -20.46 4.27
C ALA A 410 5.75 -21.70 3.37
N SER A 411 6.89 -22.14 2.81
CA SER A 411 6.98 -23.31 1.93
C SER A 411 6.64 -24.61 2.67
N SER A 412 7.14 -24.80 3.89
CA SER A 412 6.86 -26.01 4.67
C SER A 412 5.44 -26.03 5.22
N LEU A 413 4.90 -24.87 5.64
CA LEU A 413 3.50 -24.74 6.05
C LEU A 413 2.54 -25.10 4.92
N LEU A 414 2.75 -24.56 3.71
CA LEU A 414 1.91 -24.91 2.56
C LEU A 414 2.00 -26.40 2.22
N ARG A 415 3.22 -26.96 2.15
CA ARG A 415 3.42 -28.38 1.88
C ARG A 415 2.67 -29.26 2.89
N ARG A 416 2.74 -28.91 4.18
CA ARG A 416 2.09 -29.67 5.27
C ARG A 416 0.58 -29.51 5.31
N MET A 417 0.03 -28.38 4.86
CA MET A 417 -1.42 -28.20 4.71
C MET A 417 -2.01 -28.97 3.51
N ASN A 418 -1.29 -29.99 3.01
CA ASN A 418 -1.68 -30.91 1.94
C ASN A 418 -2.01 -30.22 0.60
N VAL A 419 -1.21 -29.21 0.29
CA VAL A 419 -1.17 -28.56 -1.02
C VAL A 419 -0.26 -29.47 -1.85
N ARG A 420 -0.88 -30.33 -2.69
CA ARG A 420 -0.33 -31.49 -3.44
C ARG A 420 1.19 -31.61 -3.43
N GLU A 421 1.64 -32.78 -3.01
CA GLU A 421 3.01 -33.23 -2.75
C GLU A 421 4.06 -32.77 -3.80
N ALA A 422 4.51 -31.52 -3.73
CA ALA A 422 5.70 -31.07 -4.44
C ALA A 422 6.92 -31.69 -3.76
N ILE A 423 7.36 -32.84 -4.27
CA ILE A 423 8.60 -33.52 -3.88
C ILE A 423 9.76 -32.66 -4.37
N ILE A 424 10.19 -31.73 -3.53
CA ILE A 424 11.60 -31.34 -3.49
C ILE A 424 12.16 -31.99 -2.24
N SER A 425 12.48 -33.28 -2.37
CA SER A 425 13.38 -33.97 -1.47
C SER A 425 14.81 -33.61 -1.89
N SER A 426 15.41 -32.63 -1.22
CA SER A 426 16.81 -32.84 -0.88
C SER A 426 16.82 -33.10 0.61
N GLU A 427 17.18 -34.32 0.99
CA GLU A 427 17.73 -34.60 2.31
C GLU A 427 18.85 -33.58 2.54
N VAL A 428 18.55 -32.52 3.28
CA VAL A 428 19.58 -31.75 3.95
C VAL A 428 19.62 -32.37 5.33
N GLU A 429 20.71 -33.08 5.62
CA GLU A 429 21.01 -33.52 6.98
C GLU A 429 20.68 -32.37 7.94
N GLU A 430 19.96 -32.68 9.02
CA GLU A 430 19.84 -31.78 10.15
C GLU A 430 21.26 -31.44 10.63
N VAL A 431 21.79 -30.32 10.15
CA VAL A 431 22.98 -29.73 10.72
C VAL A 431 22.58 -29.29 12.12
N ARG A 432 23.03 -30.13 13.05
CA ARG A 432 23.05 -29.96 14.50
C ARG A 432 23.37 -28.51 14.85
N GLU A 433 22.47 -27.89 15.60
CA GLU A 433 22.61 -26.67 16.41
C GLU A 433 23.78 -25.74 16.07
N GLU A 434 23.50 -24.64 15.37
CA GLU A 434 24.07 -23.31 15.64
C GLU A 434 23.46 -22.27 14.70
N SER A 435 22.28 -21.73 15.06
CA SER A 435 21.93 -20.31 14.91
C SER A 435 20.48 -20.06 15.39
N LEU A 436 20.30 -19.94 16.70
CA LEU A 436 19.13 -19.22 17.27
C LEU A 436 19.30 -17.69 17.18
N ARG A 437 20.41 -17.20 16.59
CA ARG A 437 20.49 -15.84 16.06
C ARG A 437 19.80 -15.80 14.71
N GLY A 438 18.59 -15.27 14.66
CA GLY A 438 18.01 -14.84 13.39
C GLY A 438 18.92 -13.79 12.71
N PRO A 439 18.78 -13.57 11.39
CA PRO A 439 19.34 -12.40 10.72
C PRO A 439 18.63 -11.14 11.25
N THR A 440 18.96 -10.71 12.47
CA THR A 440 18.28 -9.61 13.16
C THR A 440 18.48 -8.29 12.43
N ASP A 441 19.64 -8.10 11.81
CA ASP A 441 19.99 -6.83 11.17
C ASP A 441 19.22 -6.64 9.85
N ASP A 442 19.01 -7.70 9.07
CA ASP A 442 18.27 -7.62 7.80
C ASP A 442 16.77 -7.43 8.05
N ILE A 443 16.19 -8.16 9.00
CA ILE A 443 14.75 -8.09 9.33
C ILE A 443 14.41 -6.74 9.97
N THR A 444 15.22 -6.24 10.91
CA THR A 444 15.02 -4.91 11.51
C THR A 444 15.19 -3.80 10.48
N SER A 445 16.12 -3.94 9.53
CA SER A 445 16.27 -2.97 8.44
C SER A 445 15.08 -2.96 7.49
N LEU A 446 14.46 -4.12 7.23
CA LEU A 446 13.26 -4.28 6.41
C LEU A 446 12.05 -3.68 7.12
N GLU A 447 11.86 -3.98 8.40
CA GLU A 447 10.78 -3.44 9.22
C GLU A 447 10.86 -1.91 9.32
N SER A 448 12.06 -1.36 9.54
CA SER A 448 12.28 0.10 9.53
C SER A 448 11.90 0.74 8.19
N ALA A 449 12.19 0.06 7.07
CA ALA A 449 11.80 0.54 5.74
C ALA A 449 10.28 0.51 5.54
N ILE A 450 9.61 -0.53 6.02
CA ILE A 450 8.14 -0.66 6.00
C ILE A 450 7.49 0.45 6.82
N ASN A 451 7.95 0.69 8.06
CA ASN A 451 7.40 1.73 8.91
C ASN A 451 7.54 3.12 8.28
N LYS A 452 8.69 3.40 7.66
CA LYS A 452 8.90 4.66 6.93
C LYS A 452 7.96 4.82 5.73
N ALA A 453 7.74 3.75 4.96
CA ALA A 453 6.83 3.79 3.82
C ALA A 453 5.37 4.01 4.25
N ARG A 454 4.96 3.41 5.38
CA ARG A 454 3.62 3.59 5.95
C ARG A 454 3.37 5.02 6.44
N GLU A 455 4.34 5.63 7.12
CA GLU A 455 4.21 7.04 7.52
C GLU A 455 4.11 7.97 6.29
N GLU A 456 4.87 7.72 5.23
CA GLU A 456 4.75 8.47 3.98
C GLU A 456 3.43 8.21 3.25
N GLU A 457 2.88 7.00 3.32
CA GLU A 457 1.55 6.69 2.80
C GLU A 457 0.46 7.47 3.55
N LYS A 458 0.53 7.53 4.89
CA LYS A 458 -0.41 8.32 5.70
C LYS A 458 -0.34 9.81 5.33
N GLU A 459 0.86 10.37 5.16
CA GLU A 459 1.04 11.74 4.68
C GLU A 459 0.37 11.96 3.31
N ILE A 460 0.57 11.03 2.36
CA ILE A 460 -0.05 11.08 1.03
C ILE A 460 -1.58 10.93 1.12
N ALA A 461 -2.09 10.04 1.98
CA ALA A 461 -3.52 9.82 2.15
C ALA A 461 -4.22 11.07 2.69
N VAL A 462 -3.62 11.75 3.68
CA VAL A 462 -4.11 13.05 4.18
C VAL A 462 -4.09 14.11 3.07
N ALA A 463 -3.03 14.15 2.26
CA ALA A 463 -2.94 15.05 1.12
C ALA A 463 -4.00 14.75 0.04
N LYS A 464 -4.25 13.48 -0.26
CA LYS A 464 -5.29 13.02 -1.20
C LYS A 464 -6.70 13.32 -0.70
N ALA A 465 -7.00 13.06 0.57
CA ALA A 465 -8.27 13.40 1.18
C ALA A 465 -8.56 14.91 1.09
N SER A 466 -7.53 15.74 1.31
CA SER A 466 -7.63 17.20 1.10
C SER A 466 -7.94 17.56 -0.36
N THR A 467 -7.46 16.77 -1.34
CA THR A 467 -7.77 16.98 -2.76
C THR A 467 -9.18 16.52 -3.11
N GLU A 468 -9.67 15.43 -2.51
CA GLU A 468 -10.99 14.85 -2.81
C GLU A 468 -12.12 15.65 -2.19
N GLY A 469 -11.96 16.17 -0.96
CA GLY A 469 -12.92 17.10 -0.37
C GLY A 469 -13.17 18.33 -1.28
N LEU A 470 -12.10 18.84 -1.91
CA LEU A 470 -12.21 19.92 -2.91
C LEU A 470 -12.88 19.49 -4.22
N LYS A 471 -12.84 18.20 -4.59
CA LYS A 471 -13.55 17.68 -5.77
C LYS A 471 -15.05 17.55 -5.51
N GLU A 472 -15.45 17.17 -4.30
CA GLU A 472 -16.84 16.98 -3.90
C GLU A 472 -17.56 18.31 -3.64
N GLU A 473 -16.92 19.27 -2.97
CA GLU A 473 -17.48 20.62 -2.76
C GLU A 473 -17.46 21.48 -4.04
N GLY A 474 -16.61 21.16 -5.01
CA GLY A 474 -16.30 22.00 -6.17
C GLY A 474 -17.07 21.73 -7.47
N MET A 475 -18.03 20.79 -7.50
CA MET A 475 -18.63 20.26 -8.73
C MET A 475 -19.30 21.31 -9.68
N THR A 476 -19.61 22.52 -9.20
CA THR A 476 -20.15 23.62 -10.03
C THR A 476 -19.29 24.88 -10.11
N ASP A 477 -18.27 25.05 -9.24
CA ASP A 477 -17.65 26.35 -8.97
C ASP A 477 -16.15 26.44 -9.42
N SER A 478 -15.64 25.40 -10.08
CA SER A 478 -14.22 25.27 -10.49
C SER A 478 -13.71 26.39 -11.41
N THR A 479 -14.57 27.00 -12.22
CA THR A 479 -14.18 28.10 -13.13
C THR A 479 -13.89 29.40 -12.39
N VAL A 480 -14.61 29.67 -11.30
CA VAL A 480 -14.40 30.86 -10.46
C VAL A 480 -13.08 30.75 -9.70
N VAL A 481 -12.78 29.55 -9.19
CA VAL A 481 -11.50 29.26 -8.52
C VAL A 481 -10.31 29.49 -9.46
N LEU A 482 -10.40 29.04 -10.73
CA LEU A 482 -9.34 29.26 -11.71
C LEU A 482 -9.08 30.76 -11.95
N ILE A 483 -10.15 31.55 -12.10
CA ILE A 483 -10.06 33.00 -12.31
C ILE A 483 -9.42 33.69 -11.10
N GLU A 484 -9.79 33.27 -9.89
CA GLU A 484 -9.22 33.79 -8.64
C GLU A 484 -7.72 33.50 -8.54
N LEU A 485 -7.32 32.26 -8.80
CA LEU A 485 -5.92 31.83 -8.73
C LEU A 485 -5.04 32.51 -9.79
N LEU A 486 -5.61 32.90 -10.93
CA LEU A 486 -4.93 33.63 -12.01
C LEU A 486 -4.93 35.16 -11.84
N LYS A 487 -5.60 35.72 -10.82
CA LYS A 487 -5.59 37.17 -10.55
C LYS A 487 -4.19 37.80 -10.52
N PRO A 488 -3.15 37.24 -9.86
CA PRO A 488 -1.83 37.85 -9.85
C PRO A 488 -1.17 37.90 -11.26
N LEU A 489 -1.46 36.91 -12.13
CA LEU A 489 -0.97 36.87 -13.51
C LEU A 489 -1.70 37.87 -14.42
N LYS A 490 -2.97 38.16 -14.13
CA LYS A 490 -3.79 39.11 -14.89
C LYS A 490 -3.21 40.52 -14.87
N ASN A 491 -2.43 40.89 -13.86
CA ASN A 491 -1.75 42.19 -13.78
C ASN A 491 -0.46 42.25 -14.61
N VAL A 492 0.15 41.09 -14.90
CA VAL A 492 1.40 40.98 -15.66
C VAL A 492 1.14 40.95 -17.18
N LEU A 493 0.06 40.29 -17.60
CA LEU A 493 -0.33 40.18 -19.01
C LEU A 493 -0.50 41.53 -19.75
N PRO A 494 -1.18 42.55 -19.19
CA PRO A 494 -1.31 43.85 -19.85
C PRO A 494 0.02 44.60 -19.98
N LEU A 495 0.97 44.42 -19.04
CA LEU A 495 2.32 45.01 -19.16
C LEU A 495 3.08 44.44 -20.35
N PHE A 496 2.97 43.12 -20.59
CA PHE A 496 3.56 42.50 -21.78
C PHE A 496 2.85 42.91 -23.07
N GLN A 497 1.52 43.06 -23.03
CA GLN A 497 0.74 43.54 -24.17
C GLN A 497 1.06 45.01 -24.51
N GLU A 498 1.20 45.90 -23.53
CA GLU A 498 1.60 47.32 -23.72
C GLU A 498 2.99 47.42 -24.37
N ILE A 499 3.92 46.54 -23.99
CA ILE A 499 5.25 46.43 -24.60
C ILE A 499 5.16 45.91 -26.04
N LEU A 500 4.39 44.86 -26.31
CA LEU A 500 4.23 44.25 -27.65
C LEU A 500 3.45 45.12 -28.62
N MET A 501 2.48 45.90 -28.13
CA MET A 501 1.62 46.78 -28.92
C MET A 501 2.27 48.16 -29.17
N TRP A 502 3.54 48.35 -28.82
CA TRP A 502 4.32 49.58 -29.06
C TRP A 502 3.69 50.84 -28.44
N GLU A 503 2.96 50.70 -27.34
CA GLU A 503 2.27 51.82 -26.70
C GLU A 503 3.28 52.83 -26.09
N ARG A 504 4.47 52.35 -25.71
CA ARG A 504 5.62 53.17 -25.27
C ARG A 504 6.89 52.86 -26.08
N PRO A 505 7.08 53.50 -27.25
CA PRO A 505 8.12 53.11 -28.21
C PRO A 505 9.55 53.18 -27.65
N ALA A 506 9.85 54.12 -26.76
CA ALA A 506 11.18 54.22 -26.14
C ALA A 506 11.52 53.04 -25.21
N ILE A 507 10.52 52.52 -24.50
CA ILE A 507 10.68 51.38 -23.58
C ILE A 507 10.72 50.09 -24.40
N THR A 508 9.85 49.94 -25.39
CA THR A 508 9.85 48.78 -26.29
C THR A 508 11.17 48.63 -27.04
N LEU A 509 11.75 49.73 -27.52
CA LEU A 509 13.01 49.73 -28.26
C LEU A 509 14.20 49.40 -27.34
N SER A 510 14.19 49.84 -26.08
CA SER A 510 15.22 49.48 -25.10
C SER A 510 15.11 48.01 -24.67
N VAL A 511 13.89 47.50 -24.48
CA VAL A 511 13.62 46.09 -24.15
C VAL A 511 14.01 45.18 -25.32
N MET A 512 13.69 45.58 -26.56
CA MET A 512 14.12 44.88 -27.79
C MET A 512 15.64 44.86 -27.94
N ALA A 513 16.31 46.00 -27.75
CA ALA A 513 17.77 46.09 -27.81
C ALA A 513 18.43 45.25 -26.71
N ALA A 514 17.89 45.28 -25.49
CA ALA A 514 18.36 44.45 -24.39
C ALA A 514 18.16 42.95 -24.68
N ALA A 515 16.98 42.55 -25.18
CA ALA A 515 16.68 41.16 -25.53
C ALA A 515 17.60 40.65 -26.66
N LEU A 516 17.84 41.45 -27.70
CA LEU A 516 18.76 41.12 -28.79
C LEU A 516 20.21 41.00 -28.30
N MET A 517 20.64 41.89 -27.40
CA MET A 517 21.97 41.83 -26.80
C MET A 517 22.14 40.63 -25.86
N ILE A 518 21.10 40.25 -25.12
CA ILE A 518 21.07 39.06 -24.26
C ILE A 518 21.15 37.78 -25.10
N ALA A 519 20.44 37.73 -26.23
CA ALA A 519 20.51 36.61 -27.17
C ALA A 519 21.89 36.52 -27.84
N TYR A 520 22.45 37.64 -28.31
CA TYR A 520 23.75 37.69 -28.98
C TYR A 520 24.93 37.30 -28.07
N ARG A 521 24.88 37.64 -26.77
CA ARG A 521 25.95 37.32 -25.82
C ARG A 521 25.82 35.96 -25.13
N GLU A 522 24.86 35.12 -25.52
CA GLU A 522 24.51 33.86 -24.83
C GLU A 522 24.12 34.04 -23.35
N TRP A 523 23.62 35.22 -22.95
CA TRP A 523 23.24 35.53 -21.56
C TRP A 523 21.88 34.97 -21.16
N VAL A 524 21.16 34.34 -22.09
CA VAL A 524 19.83 33.75 -21.85
C VAL A 524 19.85 32.81 -20.64
N GLY A 525 20.87 31.95 -20.50
CA GLY A 525 21.01 31.03 -19.36
C GLY A 525 21.24 31.75 -18.04
N LYS A 526 22.05 32.81 -18.05
CA LYS A 526 22.28 33.67 -16.87
C LYS A 526 21.04 34.45 -16.48
N GLY A 527 20.26 34.92 -17.46
CA GLY A 527 18.98 35.59 -17.23
C GLY A 527 17.96 34.66 -16.57
N ILE A 528 17.84 33.42 -17.07
CA ILE A 528 17.00 32.40 -16.45
C ILE A 528 17.48 32.08 -15.03
N ALA A 529 18.79 31.96 -14.80
CA ALA A 529 19.35 31.72 -13.47
C ALA A 529 19.02 32.84 -12.47
N ILE A 530 19.11 34.11 -12.87
CA ILE A 530 18.72 35.25 -12.03
C ILE A 530 17.22 35.17 -11.68
N LEU A 531 16.37 34.82 -12.64
CA LEU A 531 14.93 34.64 -12.40
C LEU A 531 14.64 33.50 -11.42
N LEU A 532 15.35 32.38 -11.54
CA LEU A 532 15.22 31.25 -10.60
C LEU A 532 15.63 31.66 -9.18
N PHE A 533 16.75 32.38 -9.02
CA PHE A 533 17.16 32.90 -7.71
C PHE A 533 16.18 33.94 -7.16
N TRP A 534 15.59 34.77 -8.01
CA TRP A 534 14.52 35.69 -7.63
C TRP A 534 13.31 34.94 -7.06
N VAL A 535 12.85 33.89 -7.73
CA VAL A 535 11.75 33.04 -7.24
C VAL A 535 12.08 32.40 -5.88
N VAL A 536 13.30 31.89 -5.71
CA VAL A 536 13.75 31.35 -4.40
C VAL A 536 13.80 32.45 -3.34
N GLY A 537 14.23 33.66 -3.71
CA GLY A 537 14.21 34.83 -2.83
C GLY A 537 12.81 35.20 -2.36
N GLU A 538 11.82 35.20 -3.26
CA GLU A 538 10.41 35.42 -2.94
C GLU A 538 9.85 34.32 -2.02
N MET A 539 10.18 33.04 -2.26
CA MET A 539 9.78 31.94 -1.37
C MET A 539 10.37 32.10 0.05
N LEU A 540 11.64 32.50 0.16
CA LEU A 540 12.31 32.78 1.44
C LEU A 540 11.73 34.02 2.14
N TRP A 541 11.35 35.04 1.37
CA TRP A 541 10.70 36.24 1.88
C TRP A 541 9.30 35.92 2.42
N ALA A 542 8.51 35.15 1.67
CA ALA A 542 7.19 34.67 2.10
C ALA A 542 7.27 33.84 3.39
N ARG A 543 8.33 33.03 3.53
CA ARG A 543 8.64 32.27 4.76
C ARG A 543 8.96 33.18 5.94
N LYS A 544 9.82 34.19 5.76
CA LYS A 544 10.23 35.12 6.83
C LYS A 544 9.06 35.95 7.34
N ASN A 545 8.14 36.34 6.46
CA ASN A 545 6.97 37.15 6.79
C ASN A 545 5.78 36.34 7.33
N ARG A 546 5.91 35.01 7.51
CA ARG A 546 4.84 34.11 7.96
C ARG A 546 3.53 34.28 7.18
N LEU A 547 3.61 34.50 5.86
CA LEU A 547 2.40 34.61 5.01
C LEU A 547 1.54 33.33 5.05
N ASN A 548 2.15 32.19 5.41
CA ASN A 548 1.45 30.94 5.65
C ASN A 548 0.41 31.00 6.80
N GLU A 549 0.57 31.89 7.79
CA GLU A 549 -0.40 32.09 8.89
C GLU A 549 -1.49 33.13 8.54
N ARG A 550 -1.31 33.92 7.47
CA ARG A 550 -2.29 34.95 7.04
C ARG A 550 -3.21 34.48 5.92
N CYS A 551 -2.82 33.44 5.19
CA CYS A 551 -3.57 32.90 4.05
C CYS A 551 -3.97 31.44 4.33
N ASP A 552 -4.68 31.21 5.42
CA ASP A 552 -5.19 29.87 5.76
C ASP A 552 -6.33 29.43 4.82
N GLU A 553 -7.10 30.38 4.31
CA GLU A 553 -8.26 30.14 3.43
C GLU A 553 -8.27 31.14 2.27
N ILE A 554 -8.35 30.65 1.03
CA ILE A 554 -8.67 31.49 -0.14
C ILE A 554 -10.19 31.66 -0.14
N VAL A 555 -10.67 32.82 0.31
CA VAL A 555 -12.09 33.15 0.32
C VAL A 555 -12.52 33.59 -1.06
N VAL A 556 -13.18 32.71 -1.79
CA VAL A 556 -13.77 33.01 -3.10
C VAL A 556 -15.11 33.72 -2.89
N CYS A 557 -15.20 34.99 -3.29
CA CYS A 557 -16.42 35.77 -3.18
C CYS A 557 -17.33 35.55 -4.40
N LYS A 558 -18.58 35.10 -4.16
CA LYS A 558 -19.62 35.08 -5.19
C LYS A 558 -20.11 36.50 -5.47
N ALA A 559 -19.59 37.08 -6.56
CA ALA A 559 -20.26 38.18 -7.23
C ALA A 559 -20.10 38.00 -8.75
N SER A 560 -20.94 37.15 -9.35
CA SER A 560 -21.08 37.15 -10.80
C SER A 560 -22.50 36.73 -11.21
N ASP A 561 -23.28 37.73 -11.61
CA ASP A 561 -24.55 37.58 -12.32
C ASP A 561 -24.29 36.96 -13.70
N LYS A 562 -24.90 35.80 -14.00
CA LYS A 562 -25.56 35.56 -15.29
C LYS A 562 -26.41 34.28 -15.37
N SER A 563 -27.71 34.54 -15.47
CA SER A 563 -28.68 34.05 -16.46
C SER A 563 -28.66 32.57 -16.87
N THR A 564 -29.52 31.82 -16.19
CA THR A 564 -30.09 30.53 -16.54
C THR A 564 -30.97 30.62 -17.80
N ARG A 565 -30.41 30.31 -18.99
CA ARG A 565 -31.11 29.70 -20.15
C ARG A 565 -30.21 29.86 -21.38
N GLU A 566 -29.87 28.71 -21.97
CA GLU A 566 -29.22 28.47 -23.27
C GLU A 566 -27.92 27.65 -23.12
N SER A 567 -28.05 26.39 -22.71
CA SER A 567 -27.00 25.37 -22.85
C SER A 567 -27.56 24.01 -22.41
N VAL A 568 -28.58 23.51 -23.10
CA VAL A 568 -29.02 22.13 -22.89
C VAL A 568 -29.16 21.47 -24.25
N VAL A 569 -28.43 20.37 -24.42
CA VAL A 569 -28.59 19.29 -25.44
C VAL A 569 -27.70 19.29 -26.69
N SER A 570 -26.41 19.69 -26.62
CA SER A 570 -25.44 19.26 -27.68
C SER A 570 -23.93 19.25 -27.32
N ALA A 571 -23.53 19.26 -26.03
CA ALA A 571 -22.10 19.26 -25.66
C ALA A 571 -21.74 18.46 -24.38
N GLN A 572 -22.54 17.47 -23.97
CA GLN A 572 -22.40 16.84 -22.65
C GLN A 572 -21.08 16.09 -22.41
N HIS A 573 -20.39 15.59 -23.45
CA HIS A 573 -19.14 14.85 -23.25
C HIS A 573 -17.90 15.77 -23.27
N GLY A 574 -17.85 16.71 -24.23
CA GLY A 574 -16.77 17.70 -24.32
C GLY A 574 -16.76 18.68 -23.13
N LEU A 575 -17.93 19.02 -22.59
CA LEU A 575 -18.01 19.86 -21.39
C LEU A 575 -17.47 19.14 -20.15
N ARG A 576 -17.71 17.83 -20.02
CA ARG A 576 -17.21 17.05 -18.87
C ARG A 576 -15.70 16.88 -18.92
N SER A 577 -15.12 16.61 -20.11
CA SER A 577 -13.66 16.52 -20.26
C SER A 577 -12.98 17.88 -20.04
N VAL A 578 -13.56 18.97 -20.52
CA VAL A 578 -13.04 20.33 -20.24
C VAL A 578 -13.14 20.65 -18.76
N TYR A 579 -14.24 20.26 -18.11
CA TYR A 579 -14.42 20.45 -16.69
C TYR A 579 -13.40 19.66 -15.86
N GLU A 580 -13.16 18.39 -16.18
CA GLU A 580 -12.13 17.55 -15.53
C GLU A 580 -10.72 18.12 -15.75
N LEU A 581 -10.45 18.69 -16.93
CA LEU A 581 -9.17 19.36 -17.23
C LEU A 581 -9.00 20.66 -16.42
N VAL A 582 -10.06 21.46 -16.29
CA VAL A 582 -10.06 22.68 -15.44
C VAL A 582 -9.87 22.31 -13.97
N GLN A 583 -10.54 21.26 -13.50
CA GLN A 583 -10.41 20.77 -12.13
C GLN A 583 -8.98 20.28 -11.85
N THR A 584 -8.40 19.53 -12.77
CA THR A 584 -7.00 19.07 -12.67
C THR A 584 -6.03 20.26 -12.67
N ALA A 585 -6.26 21.26 -13.52
CA ALA A 585 -5.46 22.49 -13.55
C ALA A 585 -5.56 23.27 -12.23
N ASN A 586 -6.75 23.42 -11.65
CA ASN A 586 -6.94 24.08 -10.36
C ASN A 586 -6.20 23.39 -9.23
N ILE A 587 -6.33 22.05 -9.14
CA ILE A 587 -5.62 21.26 -8.14
C ILE A 587 -4.11 21.43 -8.30
N SER A 588 -3.61 21.39 -9.53
CA SER A 588 -2.19 21.61 -9.80
C SER A 588 -1.70 23.00 -9.39
N LEU A 589 -2.51 24.04 -9.64
CA LEU A 589 -2.19 25.42 -9.30
C LEU A 589 -2.20 25.66 -7.79
N LEU A 590 -3.17 25.06 -7.07
CA LEU A 590 -3.22 25.11 -5.61
C LEU A 590 -2.04 24.35 -4.97
N LYS A 591 -1.62 23.21 -5.53
CA LYS A 591 -0.40 22.51 -5.09
C LYS A 591 0.85 23.38 -5.31
N LEU A 592 0.96 24.05 -6.46
CA LEU A 592 2.06 24.98 -6.75
C LEU A 592 2.06 26.18 -5.80
N GLN A 593 0.89 26.75 -5.47
CA GLN A 593 0.78 27.80 -4.48
C GLN A 593 1.14 27.32 -3.07
N SER A 594 0.77 26.10 -2.69
CA SER A 594 1.17 25.45 -1.42
C SER A 594 2.68 25.34 -1.28
N ILE A 595 3.38 24.99 -2.37
CA ILE A 595 4.85 24.99 -2.44
C ILE A 595 5.40 26.42 -2.31
N PHE A 596 4.87 27.37 -3.08
CA PHE A 596 5.35 28.77 -3.11
C PHE A 596 5.20 29.46 -1.75
N LEU A 597 4.06 29.27 -1.08
CA LEU A 597 3.76 29.78 0.26
C LEU A 597 4.46 28.99 1.38
N SER A 598 5.22 27.93 1.04
CA SER A 598 5.95 27.07 1.97
C SER A 598 5.07 26.37 3.03
N LYS A 599 3.79 26.10 2.71
CA LYS A 599 2.86 25.37 3.59
C LYS A 599 3.35 23.93 3.80
N ALA A 600 3.82 23.31 2.73
CA ALA A 600 4.50 22.02 2.78
C ALA A 600 6.04 22.21 2.84
N ARG A 601 6.57 22.53 4.02
CA ARG A 601 7.98 22.93 4.23
C ARG A 601 9.00 21.97 3.60
N LYS A 602 8.81 20.66 3.79
CA LYS A 602 9.70 19.60 3.24
C LYS A 602 9.77 19.64 1.71
N HIS A 603 8.63 19.87 1.03
CA HIS A 603 8.58 19.95 -0.42
C HIS A 603 9.10 21.30 -0.94
N ALA A 604 8.79 22.40 -0.25
CA ALA A 604 9.29 23.73 -0.59
C ALA A 604 10.82 23.80 -0.48
N ASP A 605 11.42 23.25 0.57
CA ASP A 605 12.88 23.19 0.73
C ASP A 605 13.52 22.39 -0.41
N MET A 606 12.94 21.24 -0.78
CA MET A 606 13.43 20.44 -1.90
C MET A 606 13.37 21.19 -3.24
N VAL A 607 12.27 21.91 -3.49
CA VAL A 607 12.10 22.74 -4.69
C VAL A 607 13.08 23.91 -4.68
N MET A 608 13.29 24.58 -3.55
CA MET A 608 14.28 25.65 -3.43
C MET A 608 15.70 25.15 -3.72
N ILE A 609 16.08 23.97 -3.20
CA ILE A 609 17.39 23.36 -3.49
C ILE A 609 17.50 23.00 -4.97
N ALA A 610 16.47 22.39 -5.56
CA ALA A 610 16.46 22.01 -6.97
C ALA A 610 16.53 23.23 -7.90
N LEU A 611 15.75 24.28 -7.64
CA LEU A 611 15.78 25.54 -8.40
C LEU A 611 17.14 26.24 -8.26
N SER A 612 17.72 26.24 -7.05
CA SER A 612 19.05 26.82 -6.82
C SER A 612 20.14 26.03 -7.56
N GLY A 613 20.09 24.69 -7.51
CA GLY A 613 20.98 23.82 -8.27
C GLY A 613 20.86 24.05 -9.77
N LEU A 614 19.64 24.08 -10.30
CA LEU A 614 19.38 24.37 -11.72
C LEU A 614 19.89 25.75 -12.13
N ALA A 615 19.70 26.77 -11.29
CA ALA A 615 20.20 28.11 -11.52
C ALA A 615 21.73 28.14 -11.61
N VAL A 616 22.44 27.42 -10.73
CA VAL A 616 23.90 27.31 -10.78
C VAL A 616 24.36 26.64 -12.07
N ILE A 617 23.73 25.52 -12.48
CA ILE A 617 24.12 24.82 -13.72
C ILE A 617 23.90 25.73 -14.95
N LEU A 618 22.75 26.43 -15.01
CA LEU A 618 22.44 27.38 -16.09
C LEU A 618 23.34 28.62 -16.10
N ALA A 619 23.88 29.03 -14.95
CA ALA A 619 24.82 30.15 -14.84
C ALA A 619 26.24 29.76 -15.27
N VAL A 620 26.66 28.51 -15.02
CA VAL A 620 28.01 28.01 -15.29
C VAL A 620 28.16 27.47 -16.71
N ILE A 621 27.16 26.74 -17.21
CA ILE A 621 27.25 26.06 -18.52
C ILE A 621 26.65 26.97 -19.62
N PRO A 622 27.38 27.23 -20.72
CA PRO A 622 26.85 27.96 -21.86
C PRO A 622 25.59 27.30 -22.43
N THR A 623 24.59 28.13 -22.75
CA THR A 623 23.24 27.68 -23.18
C THR A 623 23.24 26.74 -24.40
N LYS A 624 24.22 26.89 -25.31
CA LYS A 624 24.37 26.01 -26.47
C LYS A 624 24.52 24.53 -26.12
N TYR A 625 25.19 24.20 -25.00
CA TYR A 625 25.36 22.80 -24.59
C TYR A 625 24.07 22.21 -24.04
N PHE A 626 23.22 23.02 -23.40
CA PHE A 626 21.87 22.61 -23.01
C PHE A 626 20.99 22.35 -24.22
N ILE A 627 21.03 23.24 -25.23
CA ILE A 627 20.26 23.06 -26.46
C ILE A 627 20.72 21.81 -27.21
N MET A 628 22.04 21.60 -27.34
CA MET A 628 22.59 20.36 -27.92
C MET A 628 22.19 19.12 -27.14
N GLY A 629 22.21 19.18 -25.80
CA GLY A 629 21.78 18.07 -24.93
C GLY A 629 20.29 17.76 -25.05
N ILE A 630 19.42 18.77 -25.12
CA ILE A 630 17.97 18.59 -25.31
C ILE A 630 17.68 17.98 -26.68
N ILE A 631 18.34 18.44 -27.74
CA ILE A 631 18.18 17.87 -29.08
C ILE A 631 18.60 16.39 -29.06
N LEU A 632 19.76 16.07 -28.48
CA LEU A 632 20.23 14.69 -28.34
C LEU A 632 19.27 13.84 -27.50
N TYR A 633 18.73 14.37 -26.41
CA TYR A 633 17.75 13.70 -25.57
C TYR A 633 16.44 13.43 -26.32
N CYS A 634 15.86 14.43 -26.99
CA CYS A 634 14.64 14.25 -27.78
C CYS A 634 14.83 13.23 -28.91
N CYS A 635 15.98 13.24 -29.59
CA CYS A 635 16.30 12.27 -30.64
C CYS A 635 16.53 10.85 -30.09
N THR A 636 17.11 10.71 -28.89
CA THR A 636 17.31 9.39 -28.26
C THR A 636 16.02 8.84 -27.66
N MET A 637 15.17 9.69 -27.07
CA MET A 637 13.88 9.32 -26.47
C MET A 637 12.84 8.87 -27.51
N THR A 638 12.87 9.44 -28.72
CA THR A 638 12.01 9.04 -29.85
C THR A 638 12.44 7.73 -30.51
N SER A 639 13.64 7.24 -30.20
CA SER A 639 14.12 5.94 -30.67
C SER A 639 13.55 4.79 -29.83
N LYS A 640 13.45 3.59 -30.44
CA LYS A 640 13.03 2.36 -29.74
C LYS A 640 13.92 2.01 -28.53
N VAL A 641 15.17 2.48 -28.50
CA VAL A 641 16.10 2.29 -27.37
C VAL A 641 15.77 3.24 -26.22
N GLY A 642 15.34 4.48 -26.51
CA GLY A 642 14.91 5.45 -25.50
C GLY A 642 13.60 5.06 -24.81
N GLN A 643 12.66 4.43 -25.52
CA GLN A 643 11.44 3.88 -24.92
C GLN A 643 11.73 2.72 -23.95
N LYS A 644 12.77 1.91 -24.22
CA LYS A 644 13.23 0.86 -23.29
C LYS A 644 14.01 1.40 -22.09
N LEU A 645 14.67 2.55 -22.23
CA LEU A 645 15.50 3.17 -21.19
C LEU A 645 14.74 4.22 -20.34
N GLY A 646 13.45 4.46 -20.63
CA GLY A 646 12.60 5.26 -19.77
C GLY A 646 12.53 4.61 -18.39
N SER A 647 13.24 5.16 -17.40
CA SER A 647 13.22 4.57 -16.07
C SER A 647 11.82 4.75 -15.47
N ASN A 648 11.06 3.66 -15.38
CA ASN A 648 9.77 3.65 -14.68
C ASN A 648 9.93 4.13 -13.23
N GLN A 649 11.11 3.94 -12.64
CA GLN A 649 11.45 4.40 -11.30
C GLN A 649 11.42 5.93 -11.17
N GLY A 650 12.02 6.69 -12.10
CA GLY A 650 12.02 8.16 -12.06
C GLY A 650 10.61 8.76 -12.14
N ASN A 651 9.77 8.23 -13.04
CA ASN A 651 8.38 8.65 -13.17
C ASN A 651 7.56 8.33 -11.90
N ARG A 652 7.79 7.17 -11.29
CA ARG A 652 7.17 6.78 -10.03
C ARG A 652 7.55 7.74 -8.90
N ARG A 653 8.84 8.08 -8.74
CA ARG A 653 9.30 9.03 -7.69
C ARG A 653 8.69 10.43 -7.85
N LEU A 654 8.61 10.92 -9.09
CA LEU A 654 7.98 12.21 -9.38
C LEU A 654 6.49 12.18 -9.05
N LYS A 655 5.81 11.07 -9.37
CA LYS A 655 4.40 10.88 -9.03
C LYS A 655 4.18 10.81 -7.51
N GLU A 656 4.96 10.00 -6.80
CA GLU A 656 4.92 9.89 -5.33
C GLU A 656 5.11 11.26 -4.68
N TRP A 657 6.12 12.03 -5.12
CA TRP A 657 6.37 13.39 -4.63
C TRP A 657 5.25 14.37 -4.97
N TRP A 658 4.64 14.27 -6.16
CA TRP A 658 3.53 15.14 -6.54
C TRP A 658 2.28 14.86 -5.71
N ASP A 659 2.01 13.58 -5.43
CA ASP A 659 0.85 13.14 -4.68
C ASP A 659 0.96 13.48 -3.19
N SER A 660 2.17 13.59 -2.63
CA SER A 660 2.38 13.96 -1.22
C SER A 660 2.14 15.44 -0.90
N ILE A 661 1.96 16.31 -1.90
CA ILE A 661 1.77 17.75 -1.65
C ILE A 661 0.32 18.03 -1.22
N PRO A 662 0.09 18.55 0.00
CA PRO A 662 -1.25 18.91 0.47
C PRO A 662 -1.75 20.16 -0.27
N VAL A 663 -3.05 20.16 -0.55
CA VAL A 663 -3.74 21.28 -1.20
C VAL A 663 -4.19 22.28 -0.13
N ILE A 664 -4.11 23.58 -0.44
CA ILE A 664 -4.64 24.64 0.43
C ILE A 664 -6.17 24.56 0.40
N PRO A 665 -6.87 24.49 1.55
CA PRO A 665 -8.32 24.46 1.58
C PRO A 665 -8.90 25.78 1.05
N VAL A 666 -9.92 25.67 0.20
CA VAL A 666 -10.62 26.81 -0.40
C VAL A 666 -12.01 26.85 0.22
N ARG A 667 -12.33 27.91 0.96
CA ARG A 667 -13.66 28.11 1.54
C ARG A 667 -14.44 29.09 0.68
N VAL A 668 -15.48 28.62 0.01
CA VAL A 668 -16.40 29.48 -0.75
C VAL A 668 -17.34 30.13 0.26
N VAL A 669 -17.34 31.47 0.34
CA VAL A 669 -18.21 32.21 1.26
C VAL A 669 -19.16 33.10 0.45
N ASP A 670 -20.45 33.01 0.75
CA ASP A 670 -21.49 33.75 0.00
C ASP A 670 -21.45 35.28 0.24
N LYS A 671 -20.76 35.76 1.30
CA LYS A 671 -20.52 37.19 1.58
C LYS A 671 -19.17 37.43 2.26
N VAL A 672 -18.50 38.53 1.86
CA VAL A 672 -17.27 39.04 2.49
C VAL A 672 -17.51 39.25 4.00
N PRO A 673 -16.66 38.73 4.91
CA PRO A 673 -16.68 39.20 6.29
C PRO A 673 -16.27 40.67 6.28
N GLU A 674 -17.13 41.55 6.79
CA GLU A 674 -16.82 42.96 6.96
C GLU A 674 -15.48 43.09 7.70
N CYS A 675 -14.49 43.65 7.00
CA CYS A 675 -13.22 43.99 7.59
C CYS A 675 -13.50 45.01 8.69
N SER A 676 -13.50 44.59 9.95
CA SER A 676 -13.59 45.50 11.08
C SER A 676 -12.35 46.39 11.04
N THR A 677 -12.53 47.60 10.54
CA THR A 677 -11.66 48.74 10.75
C THR A 677 -11.40 48.89 12.24
N TYR A 678 -10.21 48.53 12.70
CA TYR A 678 -9.65 49.12 13.90
C TYR A 678 -8.50 50.02 13.48
N THR A 679 -8.80 51.31 13.61
CA THR A 679 -7.93 52.47 13.47
C THR A 679 -6.67 52.38 14.33
N THR A 680 -5.60 52.94 13.76
CA THR A 680 -4.27 53.31 14.29
C THR A 680 -3.27 52.22 14.64
#